data_AF-A0A1T0AWJ3-F1
#
_entry.id   AF-A0A1T0AWJ3-F1
#
_cell.length_a   1.000
_cell.length_b   1.000
_cell.length_c   1.000
_cell.angle_alpha   90.00
_cell.angle_beta   90.00
_cell.angle_gamma   90.00
#
_symmetry.space_group_name_H-M   'P 1'
#
loop_
_entity.id
_entity.type
_entity.pdbx_description
1 polymer ?
#
loop_
_entity_poly.entity_id
_entity_poly.type
_entity_poly.pdbx_seq_one_letter_code
_entity_poly.pdbx_strand_id
1 'polypeptide(L)'
;MLNHKTPFSFLHFSLMFALGLAYFPALAQDKDIYLQGKNIALKAATETQIKEHQSALKSASMGIGMTYKPKATFKQAYGEQEGQGSAGSAVGKVITAGEALDKTSHKVTQQFAPYVSAKASQSTHQEQHNNAVVSQLNAGGKLSLIATEGNLSTEGALLSAKEDGTLWAKQDIDLGVALSTQSQSAKGTRIGFDFDASRRPTDVVGKYLGKEQGEGESEKQHASVLSFGGKGSITAKEGNLTLLGSQVVANDNVSLSAGKNIRLATSVDSIAQGDSNTFHGMGEAVVSETERFSGYNRKLGNQEGKQTTHTGASIASLKNNVDIYAGKDLHQTSAQVLAKNHINISAENVIADTAYNSTSHNSHQSDLKVGMFARVISPIIDLVNSVEKSVKDKEASDRVKAAQLMGLATQGYNLNHALNHDDKAVLFRAEVGFGVAHSRQRQSSENQESIGNQLNAKEINVEARHGNLMAMQTDFSARDEKGERIVGSHINLSATENIELYAGKSHYRQQGKNQSYGTEVGTAFSVGAKTGWSFYAKEGFSKGKQTSEGKTYHNSHLDTETLHLESGGDTTLTGTTAKANTINADIKGNLTIESLQDEHKQKNNQIGLGTKVEFGFGSAWEFSGNANASTGKATGKQVNEQAGLFAEEGGYHINADNVHLEGGAIASTNPNNSELTTNKLTFENINNNANYGATSGAISGGYSQSGTSVNPSLPMHEQGEDSTATKATLTEGKITLNKDSQPTETTAAALGINTDLSQANKQVEQPKDVNQLLKKQKMITEAVGHIATAATNFSHRQAKDLEEEAKEAEKAGDY
;
A
#
# COMPACT_ATOMS: atom_id res chain seq x y z
N MET A 1 -33.36 -5.72 -37.83
CA MET A 1 -34.67 -5.19 -37.40
C MET A 1 -34.84 -5.55 -35.92
N LEU A 2 -34.48 -4.62 -35.04
CA LEU A 2 -34.65 -4.77 -33.59
C LEU A 2 -36.07 -4.35 -33.23
N ASN A 3 -36.78 -5.22 -32.52
CA ASN A 3 -38.01 -4.86 -31.83
C ASN A 3 -37.73 -4.96 -30.33
N HIS A 4 -37.35 -3.84 -29.71
CA HIS A 4 -37.18 -3.74 -28.27
C HIS A 4 -38.57 -3.60 -27.64
N LYS A 5 -39.01 -4.65 -26.94
CA LYS A 5 -40.02 -4.52 -25.88
C LYS A 5 -39.33 -4.80 -24.55
N THR A 6 -39.18 -3.76 -23.75
CA THR A 6 -38.89 -3.79 -22.31
C THR A 6 -39.97 -4.57 -21.56
N PRO A 7 -39.61 -5.46 -20.62
CA PRO A 7 -40.52 -5.81 -19.54
C PRO A 7 -40.22 -4.94 -18.31
N PHE A 8 -41.26 -4.25 -17.84
CA PHE A 8 -41.35 -3.65 -16.51
C PHE A 8 -41.16 -4.74 -15.44
N SER A 9 -40.17 -4.61 -14.56
CA SER A 9 -40.10 -5.36 -13.32
C SER A 9 -40.89 -4.63 -12.23
N PHE A 10 -41.93 -5.29 -11.71
CA PHE A 10 -42.71 -4.84 -10.57
C PHE A 10 -41.84 -4.91 -9.30
N LEU A 11 -41.53 -3.76 -8.70
CA LEU A 11 -41.06 -3.68 -7.32
C LEU A 11 -42.21 -4.06 -6.38
N HIS A 12 -42.11 -5.18 -5.67
CA HIS A 12 -43.00 -5.49 -4.55
C HIS A 12 -42.53 -4.69 -3.32
N PHE A 13 -43.22 -3.59 -3.02
CA PHE A 13 -43.13 -2.91 -1.73
C PHE A 13 -43.91 -3.73 -0.69
N SER A 14 -43.21 -4.50 0.15
CA SER A 14 -43.82 -5.07 1.35
C SER A 14 -43.86 -3.99 2.43
N LEU A 15 -45.08 -3.53 2.69
CA LEU A 15 -45.48 -2.61 3.74
C LEU A 15 -45.28 -3.28 5.13
N MET A 16 -44.27 -2.88 5.90
CA MET A 16 -44.19 -3.19 7.33
C MET A 16 -44.54 -1.93 8.15
N PHE A 17 -45.80 -1.88 8.60
CA PHE A 17 -46.25 -1.00 9.67
C PHE A 17 -46.43 -1.86 10.92
N ALA A 18 -45.58 -1.68 11.94
CA ALA A 18 -45.95 -1.65 13.37
C ALA A 18 -44.71 -1.64 14.28
N LEU A 19 -44.71 -0.68 15.22
CA LEU A 19 -43.79 -0.42 16.34
C LEU A 19 -42.46 0.30 16.03
N GLY A 20 -42.54 1.64 16.04
CA GLY A 20 -41.48 2.47 16.65
C GLY A 20 -40.39 3.06 15.76
N LEU A 21 -40.41 2.87 14.44
CA LEU A 21 -39.54 3.60 13.51
C LEU A 21 -40.24 4.86 13.00
N ALA A 22 -39.90 6.02 13.58
CA ALA A 22 -40.21 7.30 12.96
C ALA A 22 -39.25 7.51 11.78
N TYR A 23 -39.66 7.06 10.59
CA TYR A 23 -39.08 7.58 9.35
C TYR A 23 -39.60 9.02 9.20
N PHE A 24 -38.80 10.01 9.61
CA PHE A 24 -39.15 11.41 9.43
C PHE A 24 -38.72 11.86 8.03
N PRO A 25 -39.64 12.00 7.04
CA PRO A 25 -39.33 12.74 5.84
C PRO A 25 -39.12 14.20 6.24
N ALA A 26 -37.91 14.72 5.98
CA ALA A 26 -37.53 16.15 5.98
C ALA A 26 -38.51 17.10 6.71
N LEU A 27 -38.50 17.08 8.05
CA LEU A 27 -39.24 18.07 8.84
C LEU A 27 -38.43 19.37 8.90
N ALA A 28 -38.96 20.36 8.18
CA ALA A 28 -38.73 21.81 8.31
C ALA A 28 -37.26 22.27 8.42
N GLN A 29 -36.73 22.79 7.31
CA GLN A 29 -35.63 23.75 7.33
C GLN A 29 -35.90 24.80 8.42
N ASP A 30 -34.91 24.96 9.32
CA ASP A 30 -34.81 25.97 10.38
C ASP A 30 -35.49 25.68 11.74
N LYS A 31 -35.82 24.42 12.08
CA LYS A 31 -36.28 24.06 13.44
C LYS A 31 -35.28 23.22 14.23
N ASP A 32 -35.35 23.36 15.55
CA ASP A 32 -34.67 22.50 16.52
C ASP A 32 -35.24 21.07 16.48
N ILE A 33 -34.40 20.08 16.72
CA ILE A 33 -34.79 18.69 16.96
C ILE A 33 -34.47 18.35 18.42
N TYR A 34 -35.52 18.01 19.17
CA TYR A 34 -35.41 17.58 20.56
C TYR A 34 -36.02 16.18 20.72
N LEU A 35 -35.18 15.18 21.01
CA LEU A 35 -35.58 13.80 21.28
C LEU A 35 -35.25 13.45 22.73
N GLN A 36 -36.26 13.10 23.52
CA GLN A 36 -36.11 12.70 24.90
C GLN A 36 -36.79 11.35 25.14
N GLY A 37 -36.11 10.45 25.85
CA GLY A 37 -36.65 9.14 26.21
C GLY A 37 -35.93 8.53 27.41
N LYS A 38 -36.45 7.43 27.95
CA LYS A 38 -35.75 6.67 29.01
C LYS A 38 -34.41 6.13 28.51
N ASN A 39 -34.43 5.54 27.31
CA ASN A 39 -33.28 5.14 26.51
C ASN A 39 -33.50 5.68 25.10
N ILE A 40 -32.41 5.94 24.37
CA ILE A 40 -32.45 6.32 22.96
C ILE A 40 -31.59 5.32 22.18
N ALA A 41 -32.14 4.74 21.11
CA ALA A 41 -31.39 3.85 20.23
C ALA A 41 -31.67 4.24 18.78
N LEU A 42 -30.63 4.69 18.06
CA LEU A 42 -30.67 5.00 16.64
C LEU A 42 -30.09 3.82 15.86
N LYS A 43 -30.95 2.92 15.40
CA LYS A 43 -30.53 1.70 14.72
C LYS A 43 -30.34 1.92 13.22
N ALA A 44 -29.50 1.10 12.59
CA ALA A 44 -29.44 1.01 11.15
C ALA A 44 -30.50 0.02 10.65
N ALA A 45 -31.01 0.28 9.45
CA ALA A 45 -31.71 -0.73 8.66
C ALA A 45 -30.73 -1.38 7.68
N THR A 46 -31.06 -2.57 7.18
CA THR A 46 -30.28 -3.23 6.13
C THR A 46 -31.13 -3.35 4.89
N GLU A 47 -30.65 -2.79 3.78
CA GLU A 47 -31.22 -3.02 2.45
C GLU A 47 -30.47 -4.18 1.79
N THR A 48 -31.15 -5.30 1.56
CA THR A 48 -30.57 -6.45 0.86
C THR A 48 -30.95 -6.43 -0.61
N GLN A 49 -29.95 -6.37 -1.48
CA GLN A 49 -30.08 -6.54 -2.92
C GLN A 49 -29.37 -7.83 -3.34
N ILE A 50 -30.10 -8.72 -3.99
CA ILE A 50 -29.56 -9.97 -4.53
C ILE A 50 -29.67 -9.92 -6.04
N LYS A 51 -28.54 -10.08 -6.73
CA LYS A 51 -28.45 -10.17 -8.18
C LYS A 51 -27.94 -11.56 -8.54
N GLU A 52 -28.72 -12.26 -9.33
CA GLU A 52 -28.31 -13.52 -9.92
C GLU A 52 -28.31 -13.38 -11.44
N HIS A 53 -27.17 -13.67 -12.05
CA HIS A 53 -26.98 -13.69 -13.48
C HIS A 53 -26.50 -15.06 -13.89
N GLN A 54 -27.39 -15.83 -14.52
CA GLN A 54 -27.04 -17.08 -15.17
C GLN A 54 -26.99 -16.83 -16.67
N SER A 55 -25.86 -17.15 -17.30
CA SER A 55 -25.76 -17.17 -18.75
C SER A 55 -25.36 -18.57 -19.19
N ALA A 56 -26.12 -19.11 -20.14
CA ALA A 56 -25.83 -20.38 -20.77
C ALA A 56 -25.87 -20.17 -22.28
N LEU A 57 -24.71 -20.32 -22.92
CA LEU A 57 -24.59 -20.26 -24.37
C LEU A 57 -24.28 -21.66 -24.87
N LYS A 58 -25.19 -22.23 -25.67
CA LYS A 58 -24.94 -23.43 -26.46
C LYS A 58 -25.00 -23.04 -27.93
N SER A 59 -23.94 -23.30 -28.67
CA SER A 59 -23.90 -23.09 -30.11
C SER A 59 -23.37 -24.35 -30.77
N ALA A 60 -24.14 -24.87 -31.73
CA ALA A 60 -23.69 -25.90 -32.64
C ALA A 60 -23.78 -25.35 -34.07
N SER A 61 -22.71 -25.50 -34.83
CA SER A 61 -22.66 -25.06 -36.22
C SER A 61 -22.06 -26.16 -37.07
N MET A 62 -22.65 -26.46 -38.20
CA MET A 62 -22.04 -27.30 -39.22
C MET A 62 -22.20 -26.62 -40.57
N GLY A 63 -21.18 -26.68 -41.41
CA GLY A 63 -21.24 -26.05 -42.71
C GLY A 63 -20.04 -26.40 -43.55
N ILE A 64 -20.07 -25.93 -44.79
CA ILE A 64 -18.94 -26.00 -45.72
C ILE A 64 -18.54 -24.56 -46.01
N GLY A 65 -17.36 -24.17 -45.56
CA GLY A 65 -16.78 -22.87 -45.91
C GLY A 65 -16.30 -22.89 -47.36
N MET A 66 -16.69 -21.88 -48.13
CA MET A 66 -16.21 -21.68 -49.50
C MET A 66 -15.39 -20.40 -49.61
N THR A 67 -14.15 -20.52 -50.06
CA THR A 67 -13.25 -19.36 -50.17
C THR A 67 -13.10 -18.93 -51.62
N TYR A 68 -13.70 -17.80 -52.01
CA TYR A 68 -13.72 -17.34 -53.42
C TYR A 68 -12.88 -16.08 -53.70
N LYS A 69 -12.57 -15.24 -52.68
CA LYS A 69 -11.79 -14.00 -52.87
C LYS A 69 -10.91 -13.64 -51.66
N PRO A 70 -9.56 -13.63 -51.78
CA PRO A 70 -8.64 -13.39 -50.66
C PRO A 70 -8.89 -12.11 -49.85
N LYS A 71 -9.19 -10.98 -50.50
CA LYS A 71 -9.47 -9.70 -49.82
C LYS A 71 -10.76 -9.72 -49.00
N ALA A 72 -11.78 -10.43 -49.48
CA ALA A 72 -13.04 -10.59 -48.75
C ALA A 72 -12.87 -11.56 -47.57
N THR A 73 -12.13 -12.65 -47.78
CA THR A 73 -11.76 -13.64 -46.75
C THR A 73 -10.94 -13.00 -45.63
N PHE A 74 -10.02 -12.09 -45.94
CA PHE A 74 -9.28 -11.31 -44.93
C PHE A 74 -10.20 -10.42 -44.10
N LYS A 75 -11.08 -9.65 -44.75
CA LYS A 75 -12.05 -8.78 -44.06
C LYS A 75 -13.02 -9.58 -43.19
N GLN A 76 -13.43 -10.77 -43.65
CA GLN A 76 -14.28 -11.68 -42.90
C GLN A 76 -13.53 -12.33 -41.72
N ALA A 77 -12.31 -12.83 -41.93
CA ALA A 77 -11.48 -13.41 -40.88
C ALA A 77 -11.13 -12.38 -39.79
N TYR A 78 -10.88 -11.13 -40.18
CA TYR A 78 -10.69 -10.00 -39.27
C TYR A 78 -11.95 -9.73 -38.44
N GLY A 79 -13.13 -9.63 -39.08
CA GLY A 79 -14.41 -9.41 -38.39
C GLY A 79 -14.85 -10.57 -37.49
N GLU A 80 -14.58 -11.82 -37.88
CA GLU A 80 -14.82 -13.01 -37.05
C GLU A 80 -13.93 -13.00 -35.79
N GLN A 81 -12.68 -12.54 -35.90
CA GLN A 81 -11.78 -12.39 -34.76
C GLN A 81 -12.16 -11.20 -33.87
N GLU A 82 -12.59 -10.09 -34.46
CA GLU A 82 -13.13 -8.91 -33.77
C GLU A 82 -14.33 -9.28 -32.88
N GLY A 83 -15.29 -10.05 -33.42
CA GLY A 83 -16.50 -10.51 -32.73
C GLY A 83 -16.28 -11.53 -31.60
N GLN A 84 -15.08 -12.10 -31.47
CA GLN A 84 -14.70 -13.00 -30.37
C GLN A 84 -14.10 -12.25 -29.17
N GLY A 85 -14.33 -10.93 -29.07
CA GLY A 85 -13.97 -10.09 -27.92
C GLY A 85 -12.58 -9.45 -27.99
N SER A 86 -11.92 -9.47 -29.16
CA SER A 86 -10.48 -9.19 -29.26
C SER A 86 -10.09 -7.78 -29.72
N ALA A 87 -11.02 -6.83 -29.89
CA ALA A 87 -10.72 -5.49 -30.41
C ALA A 87 -11.07 -4.31 -29.47
N GLY A 88 -11.42 -4.60 -28.21
CA GLY A 88 -11.81 -3.57 -27.23
C GLY A 88 -10.70 -2.58 -26.87
N SER A 89 -9.43 -2.97 -27.03
CA SER A 89 -8.25 -2.14 -26.76
C SER A 89 -7.42 -1.87 -28.02
N ALA A 90 -6.59 -0.83 -28.00
CA ALA A 90 -5.66 -0.51 -29.09
C ALA A 90 -4.69 -1.69 -29.41
N VAL A 91 -4.42 -2.54 -28.41
CA VAL A 91 -3.59 -3.75 -28.49
C VAL A 91 -4.28 -4.88 -29.25
N GLY A 92 -5.57 -5.10 -28.99
CA GLY A 92 -6.35 -6.17 -29.61
C GLY A 92 -6.50 -6.06 -31.14
N LYS A 93 -6.54 -4.82 -31.65
CA LYS A 93 -6.70 -4.53 -33.08
C LYS A 93 -5.51 -4.94 -33.96
N VAL A 94 -4.28 -4.90 -33.40
CA VAL A 94 -3.04 -5.25 -34.12
C VAL A 94 -2.88 -6.77 -34.25
N ILE A 95 -3.19 -7.53 -33.19
CA ILE A 95 -3.18 -9.00 -33.20
C ILE A 95 -4.19 -9.54 -34.22
N THR A 96 -5.39 -8.98 -34.23
CA THR A 96 -6.48 -9.33 -35.16
C THR A 96 -6.05 -9.17 -36.62
N ALA A 97 -5.21 -8.17 -36.94
CA ALA A 97 -4.76 -7.93 -38.32
C ALA A 97 -3.73 -8.97 -38.80
N GLY A 98 -2.77 -9.34 -37.93
CA GLY A 98 -1.73 -10.32 -38.26
C GLY A 98 -2.28 -11.73 -38.44
N GLU A 99 -3.21 -12.15 -37.59
CA GLU A 99 -3.81 -13.49 -37.68
C GLU A 99 -4.81 -13.62 -38.83
N ALA A 100 -5.55 -12.55 -39.16
CA ALA A 100 -6.43 -12.54 -40.31
C ALA A 100 -5.64 -12.77 -41.62
N LEU A 101 -4.38 -12.31 -41.71
CA LEU A 101 -3.51 -12.55 -42.87
C LEU A 101 -3.12 -14.04 -42.97
N ASP A 102 -2.75 -14.68 -41.85
CA ASP A 102 -2.36 -16.09 -41.82
C ASP A 102 -3.55 -17.02 -42.12
N LYS A 103 -4.72 -16.80 -41.49
CA LYS A 103 -5.94 -17.56 -41.76
C LYS A 103 -6.43 -17.39 -43.20
N THR A 104 -6.25 -16.21 -43.78
CA THR A 104 -6.59 -15.96 -45.19
C THR A 104 -5.71 -16.77 -46.13
N SER A 105 -4.40 -16.90 -45.84
CA SER A 105 -3.48 -17.68 -46.68
C SER A 105 -3.87 -19.16 -46.74
N HIS A 106 -4.24 -19.77 -45.61
CA HIS A 106 -4.63 -21.17 -45.53
C HIS A 106 -6.02 -21.41 -46.13
N LYS A 107 -7.01 -20.58 -45.79
CA LYS A 107 -8.39 -20.71 -46.32
C LYS A 107 -8.47 -20.56 -47.84
N VAL A 108 -7.54 -19.84 -48.48
CA VAL A 108 -7.50 -19.67 -49.95
C VAL A 108 -7.02 -20.94 -50.68
N THR A 109 -6.30 -21.84 -50.01
CA THR A 109 -5.79 -23.10 -50.60
C THR A 109 -6.81 -24.25 -50.59
N GLN A 110 -7.80 -24.19 -49.70
CA GLN A 110 -8.87 -25.19 -49.58
C GLN A 110 -10.20 -24.52 -49.95
N GLN A 111 -10.60 -24.65 -51.22
CA GLN A 111 -11.77 -23.96 -51.77
C GLN A 111 -13.10 -24.37 -51.11
N PHE A 112 -13.16 -25.58 -50.55
CA PHE A 112 -14.30 -26.12 -49.82
C PHE A 112 -13.79 -26.84 -48.58
N ALA A 113 -14.28 -26.44 -47.40
CA ALA A 113 -13.85 -27.04 -46.15
C ALA A 113 -15.03 -27.26 -45.21
N PRO A 114 -15.37 -28.52 -44.88
CA PRO A 114 -16.37 -28.77 -43.86
C PRO A 114 -15.86 -28.35 -42.48
N TYR A 115 -16.75 -27.73 -41.71
CA TYR A 115 -16.52 -27.44 -40.31
C TYR A 115 -17.72 -27.87 -39.49
N VAL A 116 -17.47 -28.31 -38.27
CA VAL A 116 -18.44 -28.62 -37.23
C VAL A 116 -17.92 -28.03 -35.94
N SER A 117 -18.70 -27.21 -35.25
CA SER A 117 -18.36 -26.72 -33.92
C SER A 117 -19.51 -26.93 -32.97
N ALA A 118 -19.18 -27.28 -31.73
CA ALA A 118 -20.12 -27.42 -30.62
C ALA A 118 -19.47 -26.81 -29.39
N LYS A 119 -19.99 -25.67 -28.96
CA LYS A 119 -19.50 -24.94 -27.79
C LYS A 119 -20.63 -24.81 -26.79
N ALA A 120 -20.32 -25.08 -25.53
CA ALA A 120 -21.21 -24.83 -24.42
C ALA A 120 -20.43 -24.06 -23.34
N SER A 121 -20.96 -22.91 -22.95
CA SER A 121 -20.47 -22.18 -21.80
C SER A 121 -21.63 -21.93 -20.86
N GLN A 122 -21.37 -22.08 -19.57
CA GLN A 122 -22.28 -21.76 -18.50
C GLN A 122 -21.52 -20.90 -17.51
N SER A 123 -22.03 -19.72 -17.20
CA SER A 123 -21.55 -18.94 -16.08
C SER A 123 -22.71 -18.59 -15.17
N THR A 124 -22.45 -18.62 -13.88
CA THR A 124 -23.36 -18.20 -12.83
C THR A 124 -22.61 -17.16 -12.01
N HIS A 125 -23.15 -15.96 -11.95
CA HIS A 125 -22.67 -14.88 -11.12
C HIS A 125 -23.76 -14.56 -10.11
N GLN A 126 -23.44 -14.73 -8.84
CA GLN A 126 -24.30 -14.39 -7.72
C GLN A 126 -23.64 -13.26 -6.96
N GLU A 127 -24.39 -12.21 -6.70
CA GLU A 127 -23.93 -11.05 -5.97
C GLU A 127 -25.01 -10.66 -4.97
N GLN A 128 -24.63 -10.53 -3.71
CA GLN A 128 -25.51 -10.05 -2.65
C GLN A 128 -24.87 -8.85 -1.98
N HIS A 129 -25.62 -7.75 -1.94
CA HIS A 129 -25.26 -6.52 -1.26
C HIS A 129 -26.23 -6.37 -0.09
N ASN A 130 -25.71 -6.30 1.13
CA ASN A 130 -26.46 -5.87 2.29
C ASN A 130 -25.93 -4.48 2.65
N ASN A 131 -26.63 -3.43 2.25
CA ASN A 131 -26.22 -2.06 2.50
C ASN A 131 -26.85 -1.57 3.80
N ALA A 132 -26.02 -1.11 4.74
CA ALA A 132 -26.51 -0.45 5.93
C ALA A 132 -27.08 0.94 5.60
N VAL A 133 -28.31 1.17 6.00
CA VAL A 133 -29.00 2.45 5.92
C VAL A 133 -29.06 3.01 7.34
N VAL A 134 -28.18 3.98 7.62
CA VAL A 134 -28.02 4.60 8.93
C VAL A 134 -29.14 5.60 9.24
N SER A 135 -29.39 5.81 10.53
CA SER A 135 -30.30 6.86 11.00
C SER A 135 -29.75 8.25 10.67
N GLN A 136 -30.60 9.15 10.17
CA GLN A 136 -30.19 10.52 9.85
C GLN A 136 -31.10 11.55 10.54
N LEU A 137 -30.49 12.46 11.30
CA LEU A 137 -31.16 13.60 11.95
C LEU A 137 -30.42 14.88 11.53
N ASN A 138 -31.11 15.78 10.83
CA ASN A 138 -30.56 17.07 10.41
C ASN A 138 -31.43 18.20 10.98
N ALA A 139 -30.97 18.85 12.04
CA ALA A 139 -31.64 19.99 12.65
C ALA A 139 -31.30 21.29 11.92
N GLY A 140 -32.33 22.09 11.62
CA GLY A 140 -32.13 23.43 11.08
C GLY A 140 -31.67 24.45 12.13
N GLY A 141 -31.91 24.18 13.41
CA GLY A 141 -31.37 24.90 14.57
C GLY A 141 -30.48 23.97 15.40
N LYS A 142 -30.87 23.71 16.65
CA LYS A 142 -30.18 22.83 17.61
C LYS A 142 -30.63 21.38 17.51
N LEU A 143 -29.72 20.45 17.79
CA LEU A 143 -30.02 19.03 17.95
C LEU A 143 -29.79 18.61 19.41
N SER A 144 -30.78 17.99 20.05
CA SER A 144 -30.68 17.48 21.42
C SER A 144 -31.25 16.07 21.54
N LEU A 145 -30.43 15.13 21.98
CA LEU A 145 -30.79 13.73 22.25
C LEU A 145 -30.55 13.44 23.74
N ILE A 146 -31.62 13.23 24.51
CA ILE A 146 -31.57 13.13 25.98
C ILE A 146 -32.16 11.79 26.47
N ALA A 147 -31.30 10.87 26.91
CA ALA A 147 -31.67 9.61 27.56
C ALA A 147 -31.73 9.77 29.09
N THR A 148 -32.93 9.98 29.64
CA THR A 148 -33.14 10.45 31.03
C THR A 148 -32.85 9.42 32.12
N GLU A 149 -32.96 8.13 31.82
CA GLU A 149 -32.82 7.05 32.80
C GLU A 149 -31.70 6.07 32.47
N GLY A 150 -31.45 5.80 31.19
CA GLY A 150 -30.52 4.79 30.72
C GLY A 150 -29.58 5.27 29.62
N ASN A 151 -29.45 4.46 28.56
CA ASN A 151 -28.39 4.58 27.57
C ASN A 151 -28.83 5.34 26.32
N LEU A 152 -27.85 5.91 25.60
CA LEU A 152 -27.99 6.38 24.22
C LEU A 152 -27.06 5.55 23.33
N SER A 153 -27.60 4.87 22.32
CA SER A 153 -26.78 4.12 21.37
C SER A 153 -27.10 4.43 19.92
N THR A 154 -26.10 4.31 19.05
CA THR A 154 -26.24 4.40 17.59
C THR A 154 -25.57 3.21 16.91
N GLU A 155 -26.17 2.71 15.84
CA GLU A 155 -25.57 1.72 14.93
C GLU A 155 -25.22 2.45 13.63
N GLY A 156 -24.23 3.36 13.69
CA GLY A 156 -24.01 4.36 12.64
C GLY A 156 -25.16 5.38 12.56
N ALA A 157 -24.84 6.66 12.68
CA ALA A 157 -25.83 7.73 12.54
C ALA A 157 -25.22 8.99 11.93
N LEU A 158 -26.00 9.69 11.10
CA LEU A 158 -25.66 11.01 10.58
C LEU A 158 -26.45 12.05 11.36
N LEU A 159 -25.78 12.73 12.29
CA LEU A 159 -26.36 13.73 13.18
C LEU A 159 -25.80 15.10 12.82
N SER A 160 -26.65 16.03 12.40
CA SER A 160 -26.21 17.38 12.07
C SER A 160 -27.12 18.45 12.64
N ALA A 161 -26.55 19.61 12.93
CA ALA A 161 -27.25 20.81 13.39
C ALA A 161 -26.56 22.06 12.80
N LYS A 162 -27.33 23.08 12.42
CA LYS A 162 -26.75 24.39 12.05
C LYS A 162 -26.24 25.16 13.27
N GLU A 163 -26.78 24.88 14.45
CA GLU A 163 -26.33 25.44 15.73
C GLU A 163 -25.69 24.34 16.59
N ASP A 164 -26.02 24.31 17.89
CA ASP A 164 -25.46 23.39 18.88
C ASP A 164 -26.01 21.96 18.74
N GLY A 165 -25.16 20.98 19.02
CA GLY A 165 -25.52 19.57 19.15
C GLY A 165 -25.27 19.07 20.58
N THR A 166 -26.24 18.36 21.15
CA THR A 166 -26.14 17.77 22.48
C THR A 166 -26.61 16.32 22.48
N LEU A 167 -25.75 15.41 22.93
CA LEU A 167 -26.07 14.03 23.29
C LEU A 167 -25.85 13.88 24.80
N TRP A 168 -26.89 13.46 25.50
CA TRP A 168 -26.82 13.26 26.94
C TRP A 168 -27.49 11.95 27.33
N ALA A 169 -26.81 11.15 28.14
CA ALA A 169 -27.39 9.95 28.73
C ALA A 169 -27.07 9.90 30.23
N LYS A 170 -28.01 9.37 31.01
CA LYS A 170 -27.75 9.12 32.43
C LYS A 170 -26.68 8.03 32.61
N GLN A 171 -26.77 6.96 31.83
CA GLN A 171 -25.84 5.83 31.86
C GLN A 171 -24.84 5.93 30.69
N ASP A 172 -24.77 4.92 29.82
CA ASP A 172 -23.75 4.83 28.77
C ASP A 172 -24.18 5.55 27.47
N ILE A 173 -23.19 6.07 26.74
CA ILE A 173 -23.32 6.47 25.34
C ILE A 173 -22.44 5.59 24.47
N ASP A 174 -23.03 4.91 23.49
CA ASP A 174 -22.30 4.05 22.54
C ASP A 174 -22.58 4.48 21.09
N LEU A 175 -21.58 5.14 20.48
CA LEU A 175 -21.62 5.50 19.06
C LEU A 175 -20.96 4.38 18.24
N GLY A 176 -21.77 3.39 17.90
CA GLY A 176 -21.36 2.21 17.14
C GLY A 176 -21.35 2.43 15.63
N VAL A 177 -21.15 1.32 14.93
CA VAL A 177 -21.05 1.25 13.46
C VAL A 177 -22.20 0.45 12.87
N ALA A 178 -22.62 0.80 11.65
CA ALA A 178 -23.49 -0.03 10.83
C ALA A 178 -22.67 -0.86 9.85
N LEU A 179 -23.06 -2.11 9.59
CA LEU A 179 -22.29 -3.01 8.73
C LEU A 179 -22.94 -3.13 7.34
N SER A 180 -22.19 -2.75 6.30
CA SER A 180 -22.51 -3.12 4.92
C SER A 180 -21.65 -4.30 4.50
N THR A 181 -22.26 -5.33 3.89
CA THR A 181 -21.55 -6.51 3.39
C THR A 181 -21.83 -6.70 1.90
N GLN A 182 -20.80 -6.99 1.12
CA GLN A 182 -20.92 -7.39 -0.28
C GLN A 182 -20.29 -8.76 -0.43
N SER A 183 -21.06 -9.74 -0.90
CA SER A 183 -20.57 -11.08 -1.24
C SER A 183 -20.81 -11.36 -2.71
N GLN A 184 -19.79 -11.84 -3.41
CA GLN A 184 -19.82 -12.21 -4.81
C GLN A 184 -19.33 -13.65 -4.96
N SER A 185 -20.02 -14.42 -5.78
CA SER A 185 -19.58 -15.74 -6.22
C SER A 185 -19.78 -15.88 -7.72
N ALA A 186 -18.71 -16.17 -8.43
CA ALA A 186 -18.71 -16.42 -9.86
C ALA A 186 -18.26 -17.86 -10.11
N LYS A 187 -19.03 -18.60 -10.90
CA LYS A 187 -18.67 -19.95 -11.37
C LYS A 187 -18.85 -20.01 -12.87
N GLY A 188 -17.77 -20.31 -13.59
CA GLY A 188 -17.74 -20.47 -15.02
C GLY A 188 -17.32 -21.89 -15.39
N THR A 189 -18.04 -22.52 -16.32
CA THR A 189 -17.58 -23.73 -17.00
C THR A 189 -17.72 -23.52 -18.50
N ARG A 190 -16.65 -23.81 -19.23
CA ARG A 190 -16.63 -23.76 -20.69
C ARG A 190 -16.13 -25.09 -21.24
N ILE A 191 -16.89 -25.65 -22.17
CA ILE A 191 -16.50 -26.83 -22.93
C ILE A 191 -16.68 -26.53 -24.41
N GLY A 192 -15.71 -26.90 -25.21
CA GLY A 192 -15.81 -26.76 -26.66
C GLY A 192 -15.21 -27.94 -27.37
N PHE A 193 -15.88 -28.32 -28.44
CA PHE A 193 -15.35 -29.14 -29.51
C PHE A 193 -15.48 -28.37 -30.80
N ASP A 194 -14.46 -28.41 -31.63
CA ASP A 194 -14.58 -27.99 -33.01
C ASP A 194 -13.72 -28.86 -33.92
N PHE A 195 -14.24 -29.07 -35.12
CA PHE A 195 -13.57 -29.69 -36.24
C PHE A 195 -13.66 -28.72 -37.39
N ASP A 196 -12.55 -28.38 -38.02
CA ASP A 196 -12.53 -27.44 -39.12
C ASP A 196 -11.46 -27.86 -40.12
N ALA A 197 -11.91 -28.49 -41.21
CA ALA A 197 -11.03 -29.00 -42.25
C ALA A 197 -10.29 -27.89 -43.01
N SER A 198 -10.66 -26.61 -42.81
CA SER A 198 -9.95 -25.46 -43.36
C SER A 198 -8.68 -25.09 -42.59
N ARG A 199 -8.50 -25.67 -41.39
CA ARG A 199 -7.38 -25.40 -40.49
C ARG A 199 -6.23 -26.35 -40.72
N ARG A 200 -5.08 -26.03 -40.11
CA ARG A 200 -3.88 -26.86 -40.16
C ARG A 200 -4.14 -28.25 -39.57
N PRO A 201 -3.43 -29.30 -40.01
CA PRO A 201 -3.58 -30.65 -39.47
C PRO A 201 -3.40 -30.75 -37.94
N THR A 202 -2.59 -29.86 -37.35
CA THR A 202 -2.33 -29.78 -35.91
C THR A 202 -3.50 -29.24 -35.08
N ASP A 203 -4.45 -28.55 -35.72
CA ASP A 203 -5.54 -27.80 -35.09
C ASP A 203 -6.90 -28.09 -35.72
N VAL A 204 -6.95 -29.11 -36.59
CA VAL A 204 -8.16 -29.56 -37.30
C VAL A 204 -9.25 -30.03 -36.33
N VAL A 205 -8.85 -30.44 -35.12
CA VAL A 205 -9.74 -30.74 -34.00
C VAL A 205 -9.33 -29.91 -32.78
N GLY A 206 -10.23 -29.05 -32.33
CA GLY A 206 -10.15 -28.33 -31.06
C GLY A 206 -10.99 -29.02 -29.99
N LYS A 207 -10.42 -29.18 -28.78
CA LYS A 207 -11.14 -29.59 -27.57
C LYS A 207 -10.64 -28.79 -26.39
N TYR A 208 -11.54 -28.18 -25.62
CA TYR A 208 -11.14 -27.50 -24.38
C TYR A 208 -12.17 -27.66 -23.26
N LEU A 209 -11.67 -27.64 -22.04
CA LEU A 209 -12.42 -27.59 -20.79
C LEU A 209 -11.79 -26.53 -19.88
N GLY A 210 -12.57 -25.53 -19.51
CA GLY A 210 -12.20 -24.52 -18.53
C GLY A 210 -13.19 -24.49 -17.38
N LYS A 211 -12.68 -24.36 -16.16
CA LYS A 211 -13.46 -24.04 -14.96
C LYS A 211 -12.82 -22.85 -14.26
N GLU A 212 -13.65 -21.89 -13.91
CA GLU A 212 -13.27 -20.68 -13.18
C GLU A 212 -14.22 -20.55 -11.98
N GLN A 213 -13.67 -20.25 -10.81
CA GLN A 213 -14.41 -19.95 -9.61
C GLN A 213 -13.78 -18.73 -8.95
N GLY A 214 -14.59 -17.71 -8.71
CA GLY A 214 -14.19 -16.51 -7.98
C GLY A 214 -15.15 -16.27 -6.82
N GLU A 215 -14.62 -15.86 -5.69
CA GLU A 215 -15.34 -15.49 -4.49
C GLU A 215 -14.77 -14.18 -3.97
N GLY A 216 -15.63 -13.27 -3.58
CA GLY A 216 -15.25 -11.96 -3.07
C GLY A 216 -16.18 -11.56 -1.94
N GLU A 217 -15.61 -11.11 -0.84
CA GLU A 217 -16.32 -10.58 0.31
C GLU A 217 -15.74 -9.22 0.67
N SER A 218 -16.61 -8.27 0.99
CA SER A 218 -16.24 -6.95 1.48
C SER A 218 -17.17 -6.57 2.62
N GLU A 219 -16.59 -6.11 3.71
CA GLU A 219 -17.28 -5.59 4.88
C GLU A 219 -16.86 -4.14 5.09
N LYS A 220 -17.84 -3.24 5.16
CA LYS A 220 -17.63 -1.81 5.38
C LYS A 220 -18.40 -1.36 6.60
N GLN A 221 -17.70 -0.76 7.56
CA GLN A 221 -18.29 -0.25 8.79
C GLN A 221 -18.57 1.25 8.68
N HIS A 222 -19.84 1.61 8.75
CA HIS A 222 -20.31 3.00 8.73
C HIS A 222 -20.43 3.54 10.15
N ALA A 223 -19.42 4.29 10.57
CA ALA A 223 -19.39 4.97 11.87
C ALA A 223 -20.37 6.16 11.94
N SER A 224 -20.60 6.63 13.17
CA SER A 224 -21.44 7.81 13.40
C SER A 224 -20.70 9.10 13.06
N VAL A 225 -21.40 10.03 12.39
CA VAL A 225 -20.91 11.35 12.01
C VAL A 225 -21.80 12.41 12.65
N LEU A 226 -21.21 13.22 13.52
CA LEU A 226 -21.81 14.32 14.25
C LEU A 226 -21.20 15.63 13.74
N SER A 227 -22.00 16.52 13.15
CA SER A 227 -21.53 17.78 12.56
C SER A 227 -22.39 18.97 12.98
N PHE A 228 -21.82 19.83 13.83
CA PHE A 228 -22.53 20.94 14.48
C PHE A 228 -21.96 22.29 14.05
N GLY A 229 -22.85 23.23 13.69
CA GLY A 229 -22.45 24.58 13.29
C GLY A 229 -22.14 25.51 14.47
N GLY A 230 -22.54 25.15 15.69
CA GLY A 230 -22.15 25.77 16.96
C GLY A 230 -21.25 24.86 17.80
N LYS A 231 -21.63 24.59 19.06
CA LYS A 231 -20.93 23.69 19.99
C LYS A 231 -21.41 22.24 19.87
N GLY A 232 -20.54 21.29 20.18
CA GLY A 232 -20.89 19.87 20.31
C GLY A 232 -20.66 19.37 21.74
N SER A 233 -21.68 18.77 22.37
CA SER A 233 -21.54 18.18 23.71
C SER A 233 -22.04 16.73 23.73
N ILE A 234 -21.22 15.82 24.26
CA ILE A 234 -21.57 14.40 24.47
C ILE A 234 -21.29 14.04 25.92
N THR A 235 -22.30 13.61 26.65
CA THR A 235 -22.21 13.40 28.11
C THR A 235 -22.87 12.11 28.56
N ALA A 236 -22.07 11.15 29.03
CA ALA A 236 -22.50 9.94 29.72
C ALA A 236 -22.35 10.15 31.24
N LYS A 237 -23.41 10.62 31.92
CA LYS A 237 -23.29 11.19 33.28
C LYS A 237 -22.71 10.22 34.32
N GLU A 238 -23.20 8.99 34.36
CA GLU A 238 -22.79 7.95 35.33
C GLU A 238 -22.12 6.74 34.65
N GLY A 239 -22.13 6.69 33.32
CA GLY A 239 -21.66 5.57 32.52
C GLY A 239 -20.39 5.87 31.72
N ASN A 240 -20.16 5.04 30.72
CA ASN A 240 -19.05 5.11 29.78
C ASN A 240 -19.48 5.82 28.49
N LEU A 241 -18.51 6.39 27.78
CA LEU A 241 -18.68 6.93 26.44
C LEU A 241 -17.79 6.14 25.47
N THR A 242 -18.39 5.54 24.44
CA THR A 242 -17.66 4.81 23.39
C THR A 242 -17.94 5.44 22.03
N LEU A 243 -16.87 5.70 21.27
CA LEU A 243 -16.91 6.17 19.88
C LEU A 243 -16.14 5.19 19.00
N LEU A 244 -16.84 4.44 18.15
CA LEU A 244 -16.22 3.53 17.17
C LEU A 244 -16.11 4.24 15.82
N GLY A 245 -14.89 4.59 15.39
CA GLY A 245 -14.60 5.29 14.12
C GLY A 245 -15.35 6.62 13.95
N SER A 246 -15.97 7.13 15.01
CA SER A 246 -16.97 8.19 14.93
C SER A 246 -16.31 9.54 14.72
N GLN A 247 -16.93 10.37 13.88
CA GLN A 247 -16.46 11.71 13.58
C GLN A 247 -17.34 12.72 14.30
N VAL A 248 -16.78 13.51 15.20
CA VAL A 248 -17.46 14.56 15.95
C VAL A 248 -16.82 15.89 15.61
N VAL A 249 -17.51 16.71 14.83
CA VAL A 249 -17.00 17.98 14.33
C VAL A 249 -17.94 19.10 14.75
N ALA A 250 -17.39 20.15 15.36
CA ALA A 250 -18.11 21.38 15.65
C ALA A 250 -17.32 22.61 15.18
N ASN A 251 -18.02 23.69 14.84
CA ASN A 251 -17.34 24.96 14.56
C ASN A 251 -16.70 25.54 15.83
N ASP A 252 -17.43 25.50 16.94
CA ASP A 252 -16.99 25.99 18.24
C ASP A 252 -16.54 24.82 19.12
N ASN A 253 -16.73 24.88 20.44
CA ASN A 253 -16.20 23.88 21.37
C ASN A 253 -16.80 22.49 21.15
N VAL A 254 -15.98 21.44 21.29
CA VAL A 254 -16.44 20.06 21.46
C VAL A 254 -16.12 19.59 22.86
N SER A 255 -17.11 19.12 23.61
CA SER A 255 -16.93 18.55 24.95
C SER A 255 -17.39 17.10 25.02
N LEU A 256 -16.50 16.20 25.43
CA LEU A 256 -16.79 14.80 25.73
C LEU A 256 -16.64 14.58 27.22
N SER A 257 -17.67 14.03 27.87
CA SER A 257 -17.64 13.76 29.32
C SER A 257 -18.27 12.41 29.65
N ALA A 258 -17.60 11.63 30.48
CA ALA A 258 -18.12 10.38 31.02
C ALA A 258 -17.88 10.29 32.53
N GLY A 259 -18.87 9.81 33.29
CA GLY A 259 -18.71 9.52 34.72
C GLY A 259 -17.77 8.34 34.99
N LYS A 260 -17.52 7.50 33.98
CA LYS A 260 -16.55 6.40 34.00
C LYS A 260 -15.53 6.59 32.87
N ASN A 261 -15.44 5.64 31.94
CA ASN A 261 -14.40 5.61 30.93
C ASN A 261 -14.84 6.29 29.64
N ILE A 262 -13.89 6.87 28.90
CA ILE A 262 -14.06 7.27 27.51
C ILE A 262 -13.21 6.35 26.65
N ARG A 263 -13.80 5.78 25.59
CA ARG A 263 -13.11 4.94 24.61
C ARG A 263 -13.29 5.50 23.20
N LEU A 264 -12.20 5.93 22.58
CA LEU A 264 -12.13 6.38 21.20
C LEU A 264 -11.45 5.29 20.37
N ALA A 265 -12.22 4.46 19.68
CA ALA A 265 -11.70 3.29 18.98
C ALA A 265 -11.93 3.36 17.47
N THR A 266 -11.42 2.37 16.76
CA THR A 266 -11.46 2.31 15.29
C THR A 266 -12.72 1.60 14.78
N SER A 267 -13.19 2.03 13.60
CA SER A 267 -14.02 1.18 12.72
C SER A 267 -13.11 0.38 11.79
N VAL A 268 -13.58 -0.77 11.34
CA VAL A 268 -12.79 -1.74 10.57
C VAL A 268 -13.50 -2.08 9.27
N ASP A 269 -12.80 -1.86 8.16
CA ASP A 269 -13.20 -2.32 6.84
C ASP A 269 -12.36 -3.53 6.45
N SER A 270 -12.96 -4.54 5.83
CA SER A 270 -12.26 -5.72 5.37
C SER A 270 -12.66 -6.14 3.96
N ILE A 271 -11.68 -6.63 3.20
CA ILE A 271 -11.89 -7.17 1.86
C ILE A 271 -11.19 -8.52 1.80
N ALA A 272 -11.88 -9.54 1.33
CA ALA A 272 -11.34 -10.87 1.05
C ALA A 272 -11.71 -11.28 -0.37
N GLN A 273 -10.75 -11.78 -1.14
CA GLN A 273 -10.97 -12.22 -2.51
C GLN A 273 -10.21 -13.53 -2.75
N GLY A 274 -10.84 -14.44 -3.48
CA GLY A 274 -10.31 -15.75 -3.80
C GLY A 274 -10.72 -16.16 -5.21
N ASP A 275 -9.75 -16.35 -6.09
CA ASP A 275 -9.97 -16.74 -7.48
C ASP A 275 -9.18 -17.99 -7.83
N SER A 276 -9.86 -18.98 -8.40
CA SER A 276 -9.24 -20.19 -8.94
C SER A 276 -9.65 -20.41 -10.40
N ASN A 277 -8.68 -20.82 -11.21
CA ASN A 277 -8.93 -21.17 -12.59
C ASN A 277 -8.20 -22.47 -12.97
N THR A 278 -8.87 -23.28 -13.77
CA THR A 278 -8.29 -24.46 -14.39
C THR A 278 -8.70 -24.50 -15.85
N PHE A 279 -7.73 -24.72 -16.74
CA PHE A 279 -7.98 -24.80 -18.16
C PHE A 279 -7.14 -25.93 -18.76
N HIS A 280 -7.77 -26.74 -19.60
CA HIS A 280 -7.13 -27.76 -20.41
C HIS A 280 -7.66 -27.62 -21.83
N GLY A 281 -6.77 -27.48 -22.81
CA GLY A 281 -7.12 -27.31 -24.21
C GLY A 281 -6.17 -28.05 -25.14
N MET A 282 -6.70 -28.51 -26.26
CA MET A 282 -5.99 -29.06 -27.40
C MET A 282 -6.52 -28.41 -28.69
N GLY A 283 -5.66 -28.05 -29.62
CA GLY A 283 -5.99 -27.32 -30.86
C GLY A 283 -5.90 -25.80 -30.69
N GLU A 284 -6.59 -25.04 -31.54
CA GLU A 284 -6.61 -23.56 -31.48
C GLU A 284 -7.54 -23.07 -30.36
N ALA A 285 -7.00 -22.31 -29.40
CA ALA A 285 -7.72 -21.80 -28.23
C ALA A 285 -7.39 -20.33 -27.92
N VAL A 286 -8.43 -19.58 -27.56
CA VAL A 286 -8.31 -18.24 -26.97
C VAL A 286 -8.07 -18.40 -25.47
N VAL A 287 -6.88 -18.02 -25.00
CA VAL A 287 -6.42 -18.34 -23.65
C VAL A 287 -6.67 -17.17 -22.68
N SER A 288 -6.55 -15.93 -23.16
CA SER A 288 -6.94 -14.69 -22.48
C SER A 288 -7.15 -13.56 -23.49
N GLU A 289 -7.50 -12.34 -23.05
CA GLU A 289 -7.62 -11.16 -23.92
C GLU A 289 -6.33 -10.82 -24.69
N THR A 290 -5.16 -11.21 -24.16
CA THR A 290 -3.86 -10.88 -24.72
C THR A 290 -3.01 -12.10 -25.10
N GLU A 291 -3.56 -13.32 -25.05
CA GLU A 291 -2.84 -14.56 -25.40
C GLU A 291 -3.72 -15.58 -26.15
N ARG A 292 -3.24 -16.03 -27.33
CA ARG A 292 -3.82 -17.14 -28.11
C ARG A 292 -2.81 -18.27 -28.29
N PHE A 293 -3.33 -19.47 -28.50
CA PHE A 293 -2.51 -20.68 -28.52
C PHE A 293 -3.08 -21.73 -29.50
N SER A 294 -2.19 -22.55 -30.09
CA SER A 294 -2.49 -23.62 -31.04
C SER A 294 -1.66 -24.85 -30.68
N GLY A 295 -2.26 -25.88 -30.09
CA GLY A 295 -1.56 -27.08 -29.59
C GLY A 295 -2.16 -27.63 -28.30
N TYR A 296 -1.36 -28.20 -27.37
CA TYR A 296 -1.82 -28.58 -26.02
C TYR A 296 -1.48 -27.52 -24.94
N ASN A 297 -2.47 -27.07 -24.17
CA ASN A 297 -2.29 -26.07 -23.12
C ASN A 297 -3.00 -26.48 -21.82
N ARG A 298 -2.30 -26.34 -20.69
CA ARG A 298 -2.86 -26.48 -19.34
C ARG A 298 -2.50 -25.29 -18.48
N LYS A 299 -3.51 -24.61 -17.93
CA LYS A 299 -3.36 -23.54 -16.94
C LYS A 299 -4.03 -23.91 -15.63
N LEU A 300 -3.34 -23.67 -14.53
CA LEU A 300 -3.83 -23.79 -13.17
C LEU A 300 -3.46 -22.49 -12.43
N GLY A 301 -4.44 -21.80 -11.89
CA GLY A 301 -4.28 -20.58 -11.12
C GLY A 301 -5.08 -20.64 -9.82
N ASN A 302 -4.49 -20.17 -8.73
CA ASN A 302 -5.22 -19.81 -7.52
C ASN A 302 -4.65 -18.52 -6.95
N GLN A 303 -5.49 -17.59 -6.51
CA GLN A 303 -5.11 -16.34 -5.88
C GLN A 303 -6.04 -16.06 -4.72
N GLU A 304 -5.48 -15.64 -3.60
CA GLU A 304 -6.21 -15.26 -2.41
C GLU A 304 -5.62 -13.93 -1.91
N GLY A 305 -6.48 -13.02 -1.49
CA GLY A 305 -6.11 -11.73 -0.94
C GLY A 305 -7.03 -11.37 0.22
N LYS A 306 -6.46 -10.82 1.29
CA LYS A 306 -7.23 -10.24 2.38
C LYS A 306 -6.61 -8.91 2.80
N GLN A 307 -7.44 -7.89 2.97
CA GLN A 307 -7.05 -6.58 3.47
C GLN A 307 -7.96 -6.17 4.63
N THR A 308 -7.38 -5.58 5.68
CA THR A 308 -8.10 -4.99 6.81
C THR A 308 -7.60 -3.58 7.02
N THR A 309 -8.51 -2.61 7.06
CA THR A 309 -8.20 -1.19 7.23
C THR A 309 -8.93 -0.64 8.46
N HIS A 310 -8.23 0.08 9.32
CA HIS A 310 -8.78 0.71 10.51
C HIS A 310 -8.94 2.23 10.29
N THR A 311 -10.06 2.79 10.75
CA THR A 311 -10.32 4.23 10.77
C THR A 311 -10.63 4.66 12.20
N GLY A 312 -9.77 5.48 12.81
CA GLY A 312 -9.97 5.97 14.18
C GLY A 312 -11.10 6.98 14.32
N ALA A 313 -11.55 7.18 15.55
CA ALA A 313 -12.45 8.29 15.88
C ALA A 313 -11.76 9.64 15.63
N SER A 314 -12.51 10.66 15.23
CA SER A 314 -11.98 12.00 14.94
C SER A 314 -12.84 13.06 15.61
N ILE A 315 -12.26 13.80 16.54
CA ILE A 315 -12.94 14.79 17.38
C ILE A 315 -12.33 16.14 17.04
N ALA A 316 -13.11 17.06 16.48
CA ALA A 316 -12.57 18.30 15.93
C ALA A 316 -13.40 19.54 16.30
N SER A 317 -12.72 20.55 16.84
CA SER A 317 -13.20 21.93 16.94
C SER A 317 -12.51 22.79 15.88
N LEU A 318 -13.26 23.32 14.92
CA LEU A 318 -12.68 24.04 13.78
C LEU A 318 -12.17 25.44 14.15
N LYS A 319 -12.68 26.05 15.22
CA LYS A 319 -12.32 27.43 15.61
C LYS A 319 -11.84 27.58 17.04
N ASN A 320 -12.08 26.58 17.90
CA ASN A 320 -12.03 26.79 19.34
C ASN A 320 -11.41 25.57 20.05
N ASN A 321 -12.03 25.07 21.12
CA ASN A 321 -11.42 24.07 22.01
C ASN A 321 -12.05 22.68 21.91
N VAL A 322 -11.28 21.66 22.29
CA VAL A 322 -11.79 20.33 22.59
C VAL A 322 -11.49 20.00 24.07
N ASP A 323 -12.53 19.62 24.82
CA ASP A 323 -12.43 19.23 26.22
C ASP A 323 -12.89 17.78 26.40
N ILE A 324 -12.03 16.91 26.94
CA ILE A 324 -12.30 15.49 27.18
C ILE A 324 -12.10 15.19 28.67
N TYR A 325 -13.17 14.76 29.32
CA TYR A 325 -13.16 14.41 30.74
C TYR A 325 -13.69 12.99 30.96
N ALA A 326 -12.82 12.08 31.37
CA ALA A 326 -13.21 10.76 31.85
C ALA A 326 -13.13 10.73 33.38
N GLY A 327 -14.19 10.29 34.05
CA GLY A 327 -14.18 10.07 35.51
C GLY A 327 -13.21 8.96 35.92
N LYS A 328 -12.94 8.02 35.01
CA LYS A 328 -11.92 6.96 35.11
C LYS A 328 -10.94 7.06 33.95
N ASP A 329 -10.82 6.04 33.11
CA ASP A 329 -9.78 5.97 32.08
C ASP A 329 -10.23 6.58 30.75
N LEU A 330 -9.30 7.25 30.07
CA LEU A 330 -9.40 7.53 28.64
C LEU A 330 -8.56 6.51 27.89
N HIS A 331 -9.17 5.78 26.96
CA HIS A 331 -8.48 4.89 26.04
C HIS A 331 -8.75 5.30 24.58
N GLN A 332 -7.70 5.67 23.88
CA GLN A 332 -7.72 6.11 22.49
C GLN A 332 -6.91 5.13 21.62
N THR A 333 -7.48 4.71 20.48
CA THR A 333 -6.81 3.83 19.51
C THR A 333 -6.80 4.47 18.14
N SER A 334 -5.61 4.84 17.66
CA SER A 334 -5.38 5.52 16.37
C SER A 334 -6.35 6.68 16.08
N ALA A 335 -6.75 7.41 17.11
CA ALA A 335 -7.77 8.45 16.99
C ALA A 335 -7.12 9.84 16.82
N GLN A 336 -7.96 10.80 16.42
CA GLN A 336 -7.57 12.17 16.17
C GLN A 336 -8.35 13.13 17.07
N VAL A 337 -7.64 14.04 17.73
CA VAL A 337 -8.23 15.14 18.51
C VAL A 337 -7.65 16.45 18.01
N LEU A 338 -8.49 17.29 17.40
CA LEU A 338 -8.07 18.47 16.67
C LEU A 338 -8.79 19.70 17.22
N ALA A 339 -8.04 20.75 17.55
CA ALA A 339 -8.62 22.02 17.96
C ALA A 339 -7.79 23.16 17.36
N LYS A 340 -8.40 24.34 17.18
CA LYS A 340 -7.63 25.51 16.75
C LYS A 340 -6.87 26.15 17.90
N ASN A 341 -7.44 26.07 19.12
CA ASN A 341 -6.95 26.82 20.27
C ASN A 341 -6.46 25.88 21.38
N HIS A 342 -7.35 25.20 22.12
CA HIS A 342 -6.95 24.32 23.22
C HIS A 342 -7.48 22.89 23.06
N ILE A 343 -6.67 21.91 23.43
CA ILE A 343 -7.10 20.54 23.76
C ILE A 343 -6.85 20.33 25.24
N ASN A 344 -7.89 19.99 26.00
CA ASN A 344 -7.77 19.62 27.40
C ASN A 344 -8.27 18.19 27.59
N ILE A 345 -7.40 17.30 28.07
CA ILE A 345 -7.70 15.91 28.36
C ILE A 345 -7.39 15.66 29.84
N SER A 346 -8.39 15.19 30.60
CA SER A 346 -8.21 14.85 32.01
C SER A 346 -8.92 13.54 32.34
N ALA A 347 -8.16 12.55 32.81
CA ALA A 347 -8.62 11.20 33.17
C ALA A 347 -7.84 10.66 34.40
N GLU A 348 -8.27 9.55 35.00
CA GLU A 348 -7.44 8.84 35.99
C GLU A 348 -6.18 8.27 35.35
N ASN A 349 -6.35 7.58 34.22
CA ASN A 349 -5.29 7.13 33.31
C ASN A 349 -5.59 7.59 31.87
N VAL A 350 -4.54 7.88 31.12
CA VAL A 350 -4.63 8.20 29.68
C VAL A 350 -3.82 7.18 28.91
N ILE A 351 -4.49 6.45 28.01
CA ILE A 351 -3.86 5.44 27.14
C ILE A 351 -4.16 5.80 25.69
N ALA A 352 -3.12 5.97 24.88
CA ALA A 352 -3.21 6.11 23.44
C ALA A 352 -2.41 4.99 22.75
N ASP A 353 -3.09 4.06 22.07
CA ASP A 353 -2.47 2.91 21.39
C ASP A 353 -2.73 2.90 19.87
N THR A 354 -2.13 1.93 19.18
CA THR A 354 -2.15 1.85 17.72
C THR A 354 -2.98 0.68 17.22
N ALA A 355 -3.73 0.90 16.15
CA ALA A 355 -4.30 -0.13 15.30
C ALA A 355 -3.34 -0.50 14.16
N TYR A 356 -3.60 -1.63 13.50
CA TYR A 356 -2.76 -2.14 12.42
C TYR A 356 -3.55 -2.41 11.15
N ASN A 357 -3.22 -1.70 10.07
CA ASN A 357 -3.69 -2.09 8.74
C ASN A 357 -2.95 -3.34 8.31
N SER A 358 -3.67 -4.33 7.78
CA SER A 358 -3.05 -5.58 7.34
C SER A 358 -3.44 -5.92 5.92
N THR A 359 -2.48 -6.41 5.15
CA THR A 359 -2.70 -6.93 3.79
C THR A 359 -1.97 -8.24 3.65
N SER A 360 -2.67 -9.27 3.19
CA SER A 360 -2.11 -10.56 2.85
C SER A 360 -2.50 -10.94 1.43
N HIS A 361 -1.56 -11.50 0.69
CA HIS A 361 -1.78 -11.97 -0.67
C HIS A 361 -1.03 -13.27 -0.88
N ASN A 362 -1.68 -14.27 -1.47
CA ASN A 362 -1.10 -15.53 -1.85
C ASN A 362 -1.52 -15.87 -3.28
N SER A 363 -0.57 -16.22 -4.12
CA SER A 363 -0.82 -16.54 -5.52
C SER A 363 -0.01 -17.74 -5.95
N HIS A 364 -0.66 -18.64 -6.69
CA HIS A 364 -0.05 -19.78 -7.33
C HIS A 364 -0.51 -19.87 -8.78
N GLN A 365 0.44 -19.82 -9.71
CA GLN A 365 0.18 -20.03 -11.12
C GLN A 365 1.05 -21.19 -11.64
N SER A 366 0.49 -21.99 -12.54
CA SER A 366 1.19 -23.03 -13.28
C SER A 366 0.64 -23.11 -14.70
N ASP A 367 1.54 -23.04 -15.67
CA ASP A 367 1.22 -23.01 -17.09
C ASP A 367 2.05 -24.08 -17.80
N LEU A 368 1.46 -24.80 -18.75
CA LEU A 368 2.12 -25.78 -19.61
C LEU A 368 1.57 -25.63 -21.02
N LYS A 369 2.44 -25.29 -21.97
CA LYS A 369 2.12 -25.06 -23.38
C LYS A 369 2.98 -25.95 -24.26
N VAL A 370 2.38 -26.54 -25.28
CA VAL A 370 3.01 -27.39 -26.29
C VAL A 370 2.40 -27.05 -27.65
N GLY A 371 3.00 -26.12 -28.40
CA GLY A 371 2.46 -25.68 -29.69
C GLY A 371 2.80 -24.24 -30.06
N MET A 372 2.04 -23.65 -30.99
CA MET A 372 2.18 -22.25 -31.42
C MET A 372 1.46 -21.29 -30.45
N PHE A 373 1.99 -20.10 -30.21
CA PHE A 373 1.40 -19.08 -29.35
C PHE A 373 1.57 -17.67 -29.90
N ALA A 374 0.66 -16.76 -29.54
CA ALA A 374 0.74 -15.32 -29.78
C ALA A 374 0.35 -14.56 -28.51
N ARG A 375 1.18 -13.65 -27.98
CA ARG A 375 0.89 -12.92 -26.73
C ARG A 375 1.40 -11.47 -26.66
N VAL A 376 0.72 -10.65 -25.84
CA VAL A 376 1.16 -9.30 -25.42
C VAL A 376 1.21 -9.23 -23.89
N ILE A 377 2.33 -8.79 -23.33
CA ILE A 377 2.57 -8.70 -21.89
C ILE A 377 2.23 -7.28 -21.41
N SER A 378 1.25 -7.15 -20.51
CA SER A 378 0.95 -5.91 -19.78
C SER A 378 0.41 -6.27 -18.39
N PRO A 379 0.91 -5.65 -17.31
CA PRO A 379 0.32 -5.80 -15.99
C PRO A 379 -0.97 -4.98 -15.90
N ILE A 380 -2.00 -5.53 -15.26
CA ILE A 380 -3.22 -4.81 -14.89
C ILE A 380 -3.31 -4.83 -13.36
N ILE A 381 -3.42 -3.67 -12.73
CA ILE A 381 -4.03 -3.51 -11.40
C ILE A 381 -4.75 -2.16 -11.44
N ASP A 382 -6.07 -2.16 -11.31
CA ASP A 382 -6.84 -0.97 -10.99
C ASP A 382 -7.92 -1.35 -9.99
N LEU A 383 -7.75 -0.92 -8.74
CA LEU A 383 -8.87 -0.70 -7.83
C LEU A 383 -8.57 0.54 -6.99
N VAL A 384 -9.10 1.66 -7.46
CA VAL A 384 -9.10 2.95 -6.78
C VAL A 384 -10.20 2.94 -5.72
N ASN A 385 -9.86 3.29 -4.48
CA ASN A 385 -10.83 3.51 -3.41
C ASN A 385 -11.64 4.79 -3.70
N SER A 386 -12.94 4.65 -3.97
CA SER A 386 -13.87 5.78 -4.05
C SER A 386 -14.33 6.19 -2.65
N VAL A 387 -13.87 7.35 -2.15
CA VAL A 387 -14.41 7.96 -0.94
C VAL A 387 -15.83 8.48 -1.24
N GLU A 388 -16.82 7.84 -0.64
CA GLU A 388 -18.25 8.16 -0.79
C GLU A 388 -18.64 9.46 -0.06
N LYS A 389 -19.45 10.29 -0.73
CA LYS A 389 -20.13 11.46 -0.17
C LYS A 389 -21.36 11.03 0.62
N SER A 390 -21.22 10.80 1.93
CA SER A 390 -22.32 10.25 2.74
C SER A 390 -23.19 11.29 3.46
N VAL A 391 -22.82 12.57 3.50
CA VAL A 391 -23.63 13.61 4.16
C VAL A 391 -24.38 14.44 3.10
N LYS A 392 -25.72 14.37 3.11
CA LYS A 392 -26.59 15.09 2.16
C LYS A 392 -26.60 16.63 2.36
N ASP A 393 -26.22 17.10 3.55
CA ASP A 393 -26.05 18.53 3.85
C ASP A 393 -24.63 19.00 3.49
N LYS A 394 -24.54 19.98 2.58
CA LYS A 394 -23.28 20.52 2.07
C LYS A 394 -22.45 21.20 3.16
N GLU A 395 -23.07 22.00 4.03
CA GLU A 395 -22.33 22.71 5.08
C GLU A 395 -21.80 21.74 6.14
N ALA A 396 -22.61 20.75 6.52
CA ALA A 396 -22.18 19.69 7.43
C ALA A 396 -21.05 18.84 6.83
N SER A 397 -21.14 18.54 5.52
CA SER A 397 -20.08 17.85 4.77
C SER A 397 -18.79 18.67 4.68
N ASP A 398 -18.90 19.98 4.46
CA ASP A 398 -17.73 20.86 4.34
C ASP A 398 -17.01 21.03 5.68
N ARG A 399 -17.74 21.05 6.82
CA ARG A 399 -17.13 20.99 8.17
C ARG A 399 -16.32 19.71 8.38
N VAL A 400 -16.88 18.55 8.01
CA VAL A 400 -16.19 17.25 8.12
C VAL A 400 -14.92 17.24 7.25
N LYS A 401 -15.00 17.74 6.01
CA LYS A 401 -13.81 17.87 5.15
C LYS A 401 -12.77 18.82 5.73
N ALA A 402 -13.20 19.94 6.32
CA ALA A 402 -12.29 20.89 6.96
C ALA A 402 -11.54 20.25 8.13
N ALA A 403 -12.22 19.45 8.96
CA ALA A 403 -11.58 18.68 10.03
C ALA A 403 -10.57 17.66 9.48
N GLN A 404 -10.91 16.95 8.40
CA GLN A 404 -9.99 16.03 7.74
C GLN A 404 -8.75 16.75 7.18
N LEU A 405 -8.93 17.92 6.56
CA LEU A 405 -7.82 18.75 6.07
C LEU A 405 -6.95 19.27 7.22
N MET A 406 -7.54 19.65 8.36
CA MET A 406 -6.78 20.02 9.57
C MET A 406 -5.90 18.85 10.02
N GLY A 407 -6.43 17.62 10.04
CA GLY A 407 -5.65 16.42 10.37
C GLY A 407 -4.48 16.18 9.40
N LEU A 408 -4.69 16.36 8.10
CA LEU A 408 -3.64 16.17 7.08
C LEU A 408 -2.53 17.24 7.12
N ALA A 409 -2.88 18.49 7.45
CA ALA A 409 -1.91 19.59 7.56
C ALA A 409 -0.85 19.36 8.67
N THR A 410 -1.20 18.58 9.70
CA THR A 410 -0.28 18.24 10.80
C THR A 410 0.90 17.38 10.37
N GLN A 411 0.72 16.57 9.33
CA GLN A 411 1.71 15.58 8.89
C GLN A 411 2.73 16.15 7.89
N GLY A 412 2.60 17.42 7.48
CA GLY A 412 3.55 18.07 6.56
C GLY A 412 3.63 17.49 5.14
N TYR A 413 2.70 16.60 4.76
CA TYR A 413 2.69 15.96 3.44
C TYR A 413 2.20 16.94 2.35
N ASN A 414 2.96 17.05 1.26
CA ASN A 414 2.54 17.72 0.04
C ASN A 414 1.33 17.00 -0.58
N LEU A 415 0.13 17.59 -0.46
CA LEU A 415 -1.16 17.09 -0.97
C LEU A 415 -1.21 16.81 -2.49
N ASN A 416 -0.19 17.22 -3.25
CA ASN A 416 -0.18 17.17 -4.71
C ASN A 416 0.14 15.79 -5.32
N HIS A 417 0.69 14.83 -4.55
CA HIS A 417 1.11 13.52 -5.09
C HIS A 417 0.06 12.41 -4.95
N ALA A 418 -0.95 12.56 -4.08
CA ALA A 418 -1.96 11.51 -3.85
C ALA A 418 -3.10 11.50 -4.88
N LEU A 419 -3.16 12.49 -5.79
CA LEU A 419 -4.30 12.70 -6.70
C LEU A 419 -3.92 12.70 -8.20
N ASN A 420 -2.65 12.49 -8.55
CA ASN A 420 -2.17 12.53 -9.94
C ASN A 420 -1.50 11.21 -10.33
N HIS A 421 -2.29 10.21 -10.73
CA HIS A 421 -1.77 9.07 -11.49
C HIS A 421 -1.58 9.50 -12.94
N ASP A 422 -0.35 9.84 -13.33
CA ASP A 422 0.02 10.14 -14.71
C ASP A 422 1.24 9.30 -15.13
N ASP A 423 1.04 7.98 -15.24
CA ASP A 423 2.08 7.03 -15.67
C ASP A 423 2.10 6.89 -17.21
N LYS A 424 2.90 7.74 -17.87
CA LYS A 424 3.30 7.54 -19.27
C LYS A 424 4.60 6.74 -19.37
N ALA A 425 4.49 5.42 -19.45
CA ALA A 425 5.49 4.57 -20.11
C ALA A 425 4.95 3.14 -20.38
N VAL A 426 4.03 2.97 -21.34
CA VAL A 426 3.64 1.62 -21.78
C VAL A 426 4.57 1.16 -22.91
N LEU A 427 5.47 0.22 -22.59
CA LEU A 427 6.34 -0.46 -23.55
C LEU A 427 5.69 -1.80 -23.95
N PHE A 428 5.10 -1.87 -25.14
CA PHE A 428 4.44 -3.08 -25.64
C PHE A 428 5.43 -4.00 -26.37
N ARG A 429 5.36 -5.30 -26.05
CA ARG A 429 6.04 -6.37 -26.80
C ARG A 429 5.01 -7.41 -27.23
N ALA A 430 4.89 -7.63 -28.53
CA ALA A 430 4.11 -8.71 -29.12
C ALA A 430 5.05 -9.87 -29.48
N GLU A 431 4.71 -11.11 -29.10
CA GLU A 431 5.47 -12.32 -29.40
C GLU A 431 4.58 -13.34 -30.15
N VAL A 432 5.10 -14.01 -31.19
CA VAL A 432 4.46 -15.14 -31.90
C VAL A 432 5.48 -16.27 -32.06
N GLY A 433 5.23 -17.50 -31.62
CA GLY A 433 6.23 -18.59 -31.71
C GLY A 433 5.67 -20.00 -31.56
N PHE A 434 6.52 -21.03 -31.68
CA PHE A 434 6.26 -22.46 -31.48
C PHE A 434 7.18 -23.02 -30.39
N GLY A 435 6.67 -23.82 -29.45
CA GLY A 435 7.51 -24.41 -28.40
C GLY A 435 6.80 -25.27 -27.36
N VAL A 436 7.61 -25.92 -26.51
CA VAL A 436 7.18 -26.55 -25.26
C VAL A 436 7.64 -25.67 -24.11
N ALA A 437 6.72 -25.20 -23.27
CA ALA A 437 7.04 -24.34 -22.14
C ALA A 437 6.20 -24.70 -20.91
N HIS A 438 6.88 -24.98 -19.80
CA HIS A 438 6.27 -25.11 -18.49
C HIS A 438 6.76 -23.99 -17.57
N SER A 439 5.84 -23.35 -16.86
CA SER A 439 6.16 -22.38 -15.82
C SER A 439 5.33 -22.61 -14.57
N ARG A 440 5.92 -22.28 -13.43
CA ARG A 440 5.30 -22.32 -12.11
C ARG A 440 5.75 -21.11 -11.31
N GLN A 441 4.80 -20.34 -10.80
CA GLN A 441 5.05 -19.21 -9.92
C GLN A 441 4.24 -19.36 -8.63
N ARG A 442 4.86 -19.02 -7.51
CA ARG A 442 4.23 -18.88 -6.21
C ARG A 442 4.71 -17.60 -5.56
N GLN A 443 3.78 -16.80 -5.09
CA GLN A 443 4.05 -15.54 -4.40
C GLN A 443 3.20 -15.46 -3.15
N SER A 444 3.78 -15.01 -2.06
CA SER A 444 3.10 -14.72 -0.81
C SER A 444 3.62 -13.40 -0.27
N SER A 445 2.72 -12.52 0.17
CA SER A 445 3.03 -11.23 0.75
C SER A 445 2.14 -11.01 1.97
N GLU A 446 2.71 -10.44 3.02
CA GLU A 446 2.05 -10.05 4.25
C GLU A 446 2.60 -8.69 4.66
N ASN A 447 1.72 -7.77 5.03
CA ASN A 447 2.06 -6.44 5.48
C ASN A 447 1.18 -6.10 6.69
N GLN A 448 1.79 -5.49 7.70
CA GLN A 448 1.13 -4.98 8.89
C GLN A 448 1.69 -3.59 9.17
N GLU A 449 0.87 -2.56 8.99
CA GLU A 449 1.25 -1.15 9.11
C GLU A 449 0.61 -0.54 10.35
N SER A 450 1.42 0.07 11.22
CA SER A 450 1.00 0.72 12.46
C SER A 450 0.39 2.09 12.18
N ILE A 451 -0.80 2.36 12.72
CA ILE A 451 -1.50 3.64 12.57
C ILE A 451 -1.42 4.41 13.89
N GLY A 452 -0.88 5.62 13.85
CA GLY A 452 -0.69 6.46 15.02
C GLY A 452 -1.93 7.24 15.48
N ASN A 453 -1.80 7.84 16.65
CA ASN A 453 -2.72 8.82 17.22
C ASN A 453 -2.26 10.24 16.85
N GLN A 454 -3.20 11.19 16.79
CA GLN A 454 -2.86 12.57 16.48
C GLN A 454 -3.63 13.57 17.35
N LEU A 455 -2.89 14.52 17.91
CA LEU A 455 -3.41 15.66 18.64
C LEU A 455 -2.81 16.93 18.04
N ASN A 456 -3.66 17.88 17.66
CA ASN A 456 -3.19 19.17 17.16
C ASN A 456 -3.99 20.35 17.68
N ALA A 457 -3.31 21.26 18.38
CA ALA A 457 -3.85 22.52 18.86
C ALA A 457 -2.73 23.50 19.21
N LYS A 458 -3.04 24.79 19.37
CA LYS A 458 -2.07 25.76 19.89
C LYS A 458 -1.61 25.39 21.31
N GLU A 459 -2.53 24.92 22.14
CA GLU A 459 -2.25 24.43 23.48
C GLU A 459 -2.83 23.03 23.68
N ILE A 460 -2.00 22.09 24.13
CA ILE A 460 -2.42 20.71 24.43
C ILE A 460 -2.09 20.42 25.89
N ASN A 461 -3.12 20.16 26.70
CA ASN A 461 -3.01 19.77 28.10
C ASN A 461 -3.53 18.34 28.25
N VAL A 462 -2.65 17.41 28.67
CA VAL A 462 -3.03 16.02 29.00
C VAL A 462 -2.64 15.72 30.43
N GLU A 463 -3.63 15.33 31.22
CA GLU A 463 -3.50 15.08 32.66
C GLU A 463 -4.01 13.68 33.02
N ALA A 464 -3.11 12.84 33.52
CA ALA A 464 -3.43 11.60 34.23
C ALA A 464 -3.44 11.86 35.75
N ARG A 465 -4.64 12.08 36.30
CA ARG A 465 -4.88 12.58 37.67
C ARG A 465 -4.48 11.63 38.79
N HIS A 466 -4.41 10.32 38.51
CA HIS A 466 -4.10 9.32 39.54
C HIS A 466 -3.17 8.21 39.07
N GLY A 467 -2.88 8.11 37.78
CA GLY A 467 -2.07 7.03 37.23
C GLY A 467 -1.18 7.47 36.08
N ASN A 468 -1.09 6.61 35.06
CA ASN A 468 -0.10 6.74 34.00
C ASN A 468 -0.67 7.47 32.77
N LEU A 469 0.22 8.17 32.08
CA LEU A 469 0.03 8.64 30.71
C LEU A 469 0.87 7.75 29.80
N MET A 470 0.24 6.86 29.04
CA MET A 470 0.89 6.00 28.05
C MET A 470 0.44 6.40 26.65
N ALA A 471 1.38 6.66 25.74
CA ALA A 471 1.08 6.97 24.35
C ALA A 471 2.02 6.23 23.39
N MET A 472 1.46 5.52 22.42
CA MET A 472 2.19 4.77 21.40
C MET A 472 1.90 5.36 20.02
N GLN A 473 2.95 5.63 19.25
CA GLN A 473 2.91 6.32 17.95
C GLN A 473 1.95 7.52 17.97
N THR A 474 2.17 8.46 18.89
CA THR A 474 1.28 9.60 19.08
C THR A 474 1.99 10.89 18.69
N ASP A 475 1.36 11.64 17.79
CA ASP A 475 1.82 12.96 17.39
C ASP A 475 1.08 14.03 18.20
N PHE A 476 1.79 14.71 19.10
CA PHE A 476 1.34 15.93 19.75
C PHE A 476 1.94 17.12 19.03
N SER A 477 1.11 17.88 18.30
CA SER A 477 1.60 18.96 17.44
C SER A 477 0.87 20.26 17.68
N ALA A 478 1.57 21.37 17.46
CA ALA A 478 0.96 22.70 17.46
C ALA A 478 1.22 23.36 16.11
N ARG A 479 0.56 22.85 15.06
CA ARG A 479 0.70 23.32 13.68
C ARG A 479 -0.56 24.02 13.17
N ASP A 480 -0.34 25.05 12.35
CA ASP A 480 -1.39 25.75 11.64
C ASP A 480 -1.84 25.02 10.36
N GLU A 481 -2.76 25.64 9.61
CA GLU A 481 -3.31 25.08 8.36
C GLU A 481 -2.27 24.97 7.23
N LYS A 482 -1.09 25.58 7.36
CA LYS A 482 0.04 25.48 6.42
C LYS A 482 1.09 24.46 6.87
N GLY A 483 0.92 23.86 8.05
CA GLY A 483 1.88 22.96 8.67
C GLY A 483 3.01 23.68 9.40
N GLU A 484 2.92 25.00 9.61
CA GLU A 484 3.93 25.77 10.35
C GLU A 484 3.66 25.68 11.87
N ARG A 485 4.72 25.67 12.70
CA ARG A 485 4.58 25.69 14.16
C ARG A 485 3.90 27.00 14.60
N ILE A 486 2.88 26.89 15.44
CA ILE A 486 2.13 28.04 15.96
C ILE A 486 2.98 28.74 17.02
N VAL A 487 3.12 30.06 16.90
CA VAL A 487 3.84 30.89 17.88
C VAL A 487 3.07 30.96 19.22
N GLY A 488 3.81 30.88 20.32
CA GLY A 488 3.32 30.79 21.69
C GLY A 488 2.55 29.51 21.97
N SER A 489 2.88 28.42 21.28
CA SER A 489 2.26 27.11 21.50
C SER A 489 2.83 26.36 22.70
N HIS A 490 1.99 25.57 23.36
CA HIS A 490 2.37 24.82 24.56
C HIS A 490 1.84 23.39 24.50
N ILE A 491 2.67 22.42 24.89
CA ILE A 491 2.24 21.05 25.17
C ILE A 491 2.61 20.76 26.62
N ASN A 492 1.62 20.40 27.43
CA ASN A 492 1.76 20.04 28.83
C ASN A 492 1.27 18.61 29.02
N LEU A 493 2.20 17.70 29.34
CA LEU A 493 1.90 16.31 29.69
C LEU A 493 2.19 16.11 31.17
N SER A 494 1.17 15.70 31.92
CA SER A 494 1.27 15.51 33.36
C SER A 494 0.70 14.16 33.79
N ALA A 495 1.42 13.45 34.65
CA ALA A 495 0.99 12.18 35.23
C ALA A 495 1.40 12.09 36.71
N THR A 496 0.51 11.57 37.55
CA THR A 496 0.79 11.33 38.97
C THR A 496 1.73 10.15 39.17
N GLU A 497 1.66 9.15 38.29
CA GLU A 497 2.63 8.05 38.21
C GLU A 497 3.60 8.33 37.06
N ASN A 498 3.57 7.55 35.97
CA ASN A 498 4.58 7.59 34.93
C ASN A 498 4.08 8.26 33.64
N ILE A 499 5.01 8.83 32.88
CA ILE A 499 4.82 9.25 31.48
C ILE A 499 5.58 8.26 30.58
N GLU A 500 4.88 7.59 29.67
CA GLU A 500 5.45 6.54 28.82
C GLU A 500 5.08 6.78 27.35
N LEU A 501 6.07 7.20 26.54
CA LEU A 501 5.90 7.50 25.13
C LEU A 501 6.70 6.51 24.28
N TYR A 502 5.99 5.75 23.43
CA TYR A 502 6.52 4.63 22.65
C TYR A 502 6.36 4.85 21.14
N ALA A 503 7.29 4.32 20.35
CA ALA A 503 7.08 4.17 18.91
C ALA A 503 6.06 3.08 18.56
N GLY A 504 5.35 3.27 17.44
CA GLY A 504 4.60 2.21 16.76
C GLY A 504 5.53 1.31 15.96
N LYS A 505 5.00 0.18 15.47
CA LYS A 505 5.81 -0.84 14.80
C LYS A 505 5.11 -1.47 13.61
N SER A 506 5.69 -1.30 12.44
CA SER A 506 5.23 -1.93 11.20
C SER A 506 6.12 -3.12 10.83
N HIS A 507 5.54 -4.09 10.13
CA HIS A 507 6.22 -5.32 9.71
C HIS A 507 5.72 -5.79 8.36
N TYR A 508 6.63 -6.21 7.49
CA TYR A 508 6.28 -6.79 6.20
C TYR A 508 7.09 -8.05 5.91
N ARG A 509 6.50 -8.94 5.10
CA ARG A 509 7.13 -10.18 4.65
C ARG A 509 6.67 -10.55 3.24
N GLN A 510 7.62 -10.80 2.36
CA GLN A 510 7.40 -11.21 0.98
C GLN A 510 8.18 -12.47 0.65
N GLN A 511 7.56 -13.41 -0.05
CA GLN A 511 8.15 -14.66 -0.51
C GLN A 511 7.77 -14.91 -1.96
N GLY A 512 8.77 -15.17 -2.80
CA GLY A 512 8.60 -15.53 -4.20
C GLY A 512 9.31 -16.84 -4.51
N LYS A 513 8.67 -17.72 -5.28
CA LYS A 513 9.29 -18.90 -5.90
C LYS A 513 8.85 -18.96 -7.35
N ASN A 514 9.81 -19.05 -8.27
CA ASN A 514 9.52 -19.26 -9.67
C ASN A 514 10.34 -20.44 -10.20
N GLN A 515 9.74 -21.17 -11.15
CA GLN A 515 10.37 -22.26 -11.87
C GLN A 515 9.88 -22.20 -13.31
N SER A 516 10.78 -22.29 -14.27
CA SER A 516 10.41 -22.41 -15.69
C SER A 516 11.33 -23.39 -16.39
N TYR A 517 10.79 -24.09 -17.38
CA TYR A 517 11.51 -24.98 -18.28
C TYR A 517 10.84 -24.88 -19.65
N GLY A 518 11.58 -24.65 -20.71
CA GLY A 518 10.99 -24.69 -22.05
C GLY A 518 11.95 -24.39 -23.19
N THR A 519 11.52 -24.79 -24.39
CA THR A 519 12.17 -24.54 -25.68
C THR A 519 11.14 -23.90 -26.60
N GLU A 520 11.38 -22.67 -27.05
CA GLU A 520 10.48 -21.85 -27.87
C GLU A 520 11.24 -21.19 -29.05
N VAL A 521 10.65 -21.12 -30.24
CA VAL A 521 11.18 -20.37 -31.39
C VAL A 521 10.07 -19.47 -31.94
N GLY A 522 10.28 -18.17 -32.10
CA GLY A 522 9.25 -17.21 -32.50
C GLY A 522 9.77 -15.91 -33.09
N THR A 523 8.88 -14.98 -33.39
CA THR A 523 9.16 -13.60 -33.80
C THR A 523 8.56 -12.64 -32.79
N ALA A 524 9.17 -11.48 -32.60
CA ALA A 524 8.69 -10.42 -31.72
C ALA A 524 8.69 -9.07 -32.44
N PHE A 525 7.74 -8.21 -32.06
CA PHE A 525 7.70 -6.82 -32.49
C PHE A 525 7.61 -5.93 -31.26
N SER A 526 8.48 -4.93 -31.18
CA SER A 526 8.59 -4.00 -30.05
C SER A 526 8.49 -2.56 -30.52
N VAL A 527 7.81 -1.71 -29.75
CA VAL A 527 7.62 -0.27 -30.02
C VAL A 527 8.14 0.53 -28.83
N GLY A 528 9.13 1.40 -29.07
CA GLY A 528 9.86 2.19 -28.07
C GLY A 528 10.97 3.03 -28.74
N ALA A 529 12.01 3.44 -28.00
CA ALA A 529 13.08 4.33 -28.51
C ALA A 529 13.84 3.79 -29.76
N LYS A 530 13.71 2.50 -30.09
CA LYS A 530 13.89 1.93 -31.44
C LYS A 530 12.83 0.86 -31.68
N THR A 531 12.00 1.04 -32.71
CA THR A 531 10.94 0.09 -33.13
C THR A 531 11.52 -0.94 -34.10
N GLY A 532 11.21 -2.23 -33.95
CA GLY A 532 11.77 -3.27 -34.84
C GLY A 532 11.12 -4.66 -34.74
N TRP A 533 11.24 -5.42 -35.84
CA TRP A 533 10.88 -6.84 -35.98
C TRP A 533 12.09 -7.73 -35.66
N SER A 534 11.89 -8.77 -34.85
CA SER A 534 12.94 -9.73 -34.49
C SER A 534 12.45 -11.18 -34.50
N PHE A 535 13.35 -12.14 -34.65
CA PHE A 535 13.14 -13.60 -34.63
C PHE A 535 13.95 -14.16 -33.46
N TYR A 536 13.34 -14.80 -32.46
CA TYR A 536 14.03 -15.39 -31.32
C TYR A 536 13.94 -16.93 -31.29
N ALA A 537 15.00 -17.61 -30.84
CA ALA A 537 14.97 -18.99 -30.35
C ALA A 537 15.39 -18.97 -28.87
N LYS A 538 14.63 -19.61 -27.97
CA LYS A 538 14.81 -19.65 -26.52
C LYS A 538 14.85 -21.11 -26.06
N GLU A 539 15.91 -21.54 -25.38
CA GLU A 539 15.94 -22.77 -24.58
C GLU A 539 16.27 -22.34 -23.15
N GLY A 540 15.53 -22.78 -22.13
CA GLY A 540 15.75 -22.24 -20.78
C GLY A 540 15.19 -23.06 -19.63
N PHE A 541 16.03 -23.31 -18.64
CA PHE A 541 15.68 -23.75 -17.28
C PHE A 541 15.91 -22.59 -16.30
N SER A 542 14.95 -22.26 -15.45
CA SER A 542 15.14 -21.30 -14.37
C SER A 542 14.46 -21.73 -13.08
N LYS A 543 15.10 -21.45 -11.95
CA LYS A 543 14.58 -21.65 -10.60
C LYS A 543 15.06 -20.49 -9.73
N GLY A 544 14.13 -19.75 -9.16
CA GLY A 544 14.39 -18.66 -8.25
C GLY A 544 13.60 -18.78 -6.96
N LYS A 545 14.22 -18.38 -5.85
CA LYS A 545 13.57 -18.16 -4.57
C LYS A 545 14.00 -16.80 -4.04
N GLN A 546 13.03 -15.99 -3.66
CA GLN A 546 13.23 -14.70 -3.02
C GLN A 546 12.47 -14.66 -1.70
N THR A 547 13.07 -14.06 -0.69
CA THR A 547 12.43 -13.73 0.59
C THR A 547 12.90 -12.35 1.01
N SER A 548 11.97 -11.50 1.44
CA SER A 548 12.23 -10.18 2.00
C SER A 548 11.37 -10.02 3.24
N GLU A 549 11.92 -9.51 4.33
CA GLU A 549 11.15 -9.17 5.52
C GLU A 549 11.79 -7.95 6.19
N GLY A 550 10.98 -7.13 6.83
CA GLY A 550 11.48 -5.97 7.54
C GLY A 550 10.55 -5.50 8.65
N LYS A 551 11.12 -4.70 9.55
CA LYS A 551 10.45 -4.02 10.65
C LYS A 551 10.85 -2.55 10.61
N THR A 552 9.86 -1.69 10.76
CA THR A 552 10.05 -0.24 10.83
C THR A 552 9.36 0.28 12.07
N TYR A 553 10.05 1.12 12.82
CA TYR A 553 9.50 1.82 13.97
C TYR A 553 9.04 3.22 13.54
N HIS A 554 7.91 3.65 14.10
CA HIS A 554 7.31 4.96 13.85
C HIS A 554 7.30 5.74 15.16
N ASN A 555 8.15 6.74 15.29
CA ASN A 555 8.30 7.45 16.55
C ASN A 555 7.00 8.16 16.98
N SER A 556 6.85 8.37 18.28
CA SER A 556 5.93 9.40 18.80
C SER A 556 6.60 10.76 18.66
N HIS A 557 5.82 11.81 18.33
CA HIS A 557 6.35 13.15 18.13
C HIS A 557 5.72 14.16 19.05
N LEU A 558 6.52 15.09 19.56
CA LEU A 558 6.03 16.29 20.23
C LEU A 558 6.63 17.50 19.52
N ASP A 559 5.81 18.41 19.02
CA ASP A 559 6.28 19.60 18.30
C ASP A 559 5.49 20.85 18.72
N THR A 560 6.16 21.75 19.45
CA THR A 560 5.55 22.96 20.07
C THR A 560 6.61 24.03 20.31
N GLU A 561 6.23 25.25 20.72
CA GLU A 561 7.17 26.25 21.18
C GLU A 561 7.67 25.94 22.60
N THR A 562 6.78 25.60 23.51
CA THR A 562 7.14 25.22 24.88
C THR A 562 6.58 23.84 25.22
N LEU A 563 7.43 22.93 25.68
CA LEU A 563 7.04 21.60 26.15
C LEU A 563 7.23 21.52 27.67
N HIS A 564 6.21 21.07 28.38
CA HIS A 564 6.28 20.73 29.80
C HIS A 564 5.95 19.24 29.99
N LEU A 565 6.85 18.54 30.68
CA LEU A 565 6.67 17.16 31.14
C LEU A 565 6.71 17.16 32.67
N GLU A 566 5.64 16.72 33.32
CA GLU A 566 5.54 16.62 34.77
C GLU A 566 5.15 15.19 35.17
N SER A 567 6.09 14.45 35.75
CA SER A 567 5.88 13.04 36.15
C SER A 567 6.14 12.87 37.64
N GLY A 568 5.17 12.31 38.37
CA GLY A 568 5.32 11.91 39.77
C GLY A 568 6.16 10.64 39.98
N GLY A 569 6.43 9.90 38.90
CA GLY A 569 7.28 8.71 38.84
C GLY A 569 8.30 8.80 37.70
N ASP A 570 8.46 7.71 36.96
CA ASP A 570 9.41 7.62 35.85
C ASP A 570 8.86 8.29 34.56
N THR A 571 9.76 8.63 33.65
CA THR A 571 9.45 9.06 32.29
C THR A 571 10.25 8.24 31.30
N THR A 572 9.56 7.55 30.38
CA THR A 572 10.18 6.70 29.36
C THR A 572 9.84 7.21 27.96
N LEU A 573 10.88 7.49 27.16
CA LEU A 573 10.79 8.00 25.79
C LEU A 573 11.49 7.01 24.84
N THR A 574 10.80 5.93 24.47
CA THR A 574 11.35 4.88 23.61
C THR A 574 10.83 5.05 22.18
N GLY A 575 11.69 5.50 21.27
CA GLY A 575 11.30 5.93 19.92
C GLY A 575 10.38 7.14 19.98
N THR A 576 10.79 8.18 20.72
CA THR A 576 10.04 9.42 20.85
C THR A 576 10.92 10.63 20.55
N THR A 577 10.46 11.48 19.64
CA THR A 577 11.15 12.70 19.20
C THR A 577 10.38 13.93 19.68
N ALA A 578 10.89 14.61 20.69
CA ALA A 578 10.29 15.83 21.22
C ALA A 578 11.11 17.05 20.80
N LYS A 579 10.51 17.96 20.04
CA LYS A 579 11.14 19.18 19.56
C LYS A 579 10.38 20.40 20.05
N ALA A 580 11.06 21.28 20.78
CA ALA A 580 10.48 22.55 21.20
C ALA A 580 11.49 23.68 21.22
N ASN A 581 11.04 24.94 21.31
CA ASN A 581 11.97 26.03 21.60
C ASN A 581 12.51 25.92 23.04
N THR A 582 11.61 25.70 24.00
CA THR A 582 11.95 25.45 25.40
C THR A 582 11.36 24.11 25.84
N ILE A 583 12.16 23.30 26.54
CA ILE A 583 11.72 22.04 27.15
C ILE A 583 11.89 22.13 28.65
N ASN A 584 10.82 21.94 29.40
CA ASN A 584 10.81 21.85 30.86
C ASN A 584 10.37 20.43 31.25
N ALA A 585 11.20 19.71 32.00
CA ALA A 585 10.88 18.38 32.48
C ALA A 585 11.15 18.28 33.99
N ASP A 586 10.09 18.11 34.77
CA ASP A 586 10.17 17.82 36.21
C ASP A 586 9.70 16.39 36.45
N ILE A 587 10.67 15.50 36.65
CA ILE A 587 10.48 14.05 36.73
C ILE A 587 10.93 13.63 38.13
N LYS A 588 10.02 13.11 38.94
CA LYS A 588 10.37 12.69 40.31
C LYS A 588 11.15 11.38 40.35
N GLY A 589 10.99 10.52 39.34
CA GLY A 589 11.73 9.28 39.13
C GLY A 589 12.79 9.39 38.03
N ASN A 590 12.99 8.31 37.28
CA ASN A 590 14.01 8.19 36.25
C ASN A 590 13.53 8.69 34.89
N LEU A 591 14.42 9.33 34.13
CA LEU A 591 14.23 9.64 32.72
C LEU A 591 15.02 8.65 31.85
N THR A 592 14.31 7.87 31.02
CA THR A 592 14.92 6.96 30.04
C THR A 592 14.58 7.41 28.63
N ILE A 593 15.59 7.52 27.76
CA ILE A 593 15.42 7.86 26.35
C ILE A 593 16.13 6.81 25.50
N GLU A 594 15.37 6.09 24.68
CA GLU A 594 15.86 4.96 23.88
C GLU A 594 15.49 5.14 22.41
N SER A 595 16.49 5.10 21.52
CA SER A 595 16.26 5.06 20.08
C SER A 595 16.04 3.62 19.60
N LEU A 596 15.24 3.43 18.55
CA LEU A 596 14.93 2.09 18.02
C LEU A 596 15.54 1.87 16.63
N GLN A 597 15.99 0.64 16.37
CA GLN A 597 16.55 0.25 15.08
C GLN A 597 15.52 -0.44 14.19
N ASP A 598 15.35 0.10 12.99
CA ASP A 598 14.67 -0.60 11.90
C ASP A 598 15.49 -1.81 11.46
N GLU A 599 14.82 -2.86 11.00
CA GLU A 599 15.44 -4.12 10.58
C GLU A 599 15.01 -4.48 9.16
N HIS A 600 15.96 -4.77 8.27
CA HIS A 600 15.67 -5.28 6.92
C HIS A 600 16.47 -6.55 6.65
N LYS A 601 15.82 -7.57 6.06
CA LYS A 601 16.44 -8.84 5.66
C LYS A 601 15.96 -9.26 4.29
N GLN A 602 16.90 -9.51 3.39
CA GLN A 602 16.63 -9.94 2.03
C GLN A 602 17.52 -11.11 1.65
N LYS A 603 16.92 -12.13 1.04
CA LYS A 603 17.60 -13.32 0.52
C LYS A 603 17.07 -13.66 -0.86
N ASN A 604 17.97 -13.73 -1.83
CA ASN A 604 17.68 -14.10 -3.20
C ASN A 604 18.60 -15.24 -3.66
N ASN A 605 18.02 -16.27 -4.24
CA ASN A 605 18.72 -17.42 -4.81
C ASN A 605 18.11 -17.68 -6.19
N GLN A 606 18.85 -17.37 -7.25
CA GLN A 606 18.41 -17.61 -8.63
C GLN A 606 19.44 -18.45 -9.37
N ILE A 607 18.97 -19.53 -9.97
CA ILE A 607 19.73 -20.40 -10.88
C ILE A 607 18.96 -20.42 -12.19
N GLY A 608 19.65 -20.17 -13.28
CA GLY A 608 19.03 -20.19 -14.60
C GLY A 608 20.05 -20.55 -15.65
N LEU A 609 19.67 -21.35 -16.63
CA LEU A 609 20.47 -21.69 -17.79
C LEU A 609 19.55 -21.43 -18.97
N GLY A 610 19.88 -20.52 -19.88
CA GLY A 610 18.98 -20.25 -21.00
C GLY A 610 19.62 -19.59 -22.22
N THR A 611 19.70 -20.29 -23.33
CA THR A 611 20.20 -19.75 -24.59
C THR A 611 19.06 -18.99 -25.29
N LYS A 612 19.29 -17.72 -25.68
CA LYS A 612 18.35 -16.96 -26.50
C LYS A 612 19.08 -16.36 -27.71
N VAL A 613 18.75 -16.81 -28.91
CA VAL A 613 19.33 -16.28 -30.16
C VAL A 613 18.28 -15.40 -30.83
N GLU A 614 18.55 -14.11 -31.08
CA GLU A 614 17.59 -13.17 -31.69
C GLU A 614 18.15 -12.52 -32.97
N PHE A 615 17.44 -12.61 -34.10
CA PHE A 615 17.81 -12.05 -35.41
C PHE A 615 16.84 -10.93 -35.81
N GLY A 616 17.29 -9.77 -36.29
CA GLY A 616 16.42 -8.68 -36.76
C GLY A 616 16.93 -8.03 -38.06
N PHE A 617 16.03 -7.44 -38.86
CA PHE A 617 16.39 -6.65 -40.04
C PHE A 617 16.59 -5.18 -39.65
N GLY A 618 17.83 -4.72 -39.71
CA GLY A 618 18.31 -3.43 -39.19
C GLY A 618 19.49 -3.70 -38.27
N SER A 619 20.65 -3.07 -38.51
CA SER A 619 21.97 -3.49 -38.02
C SER A 619 22.04 -3.72 -36.50
N ALA A 620 21.84 -4.97 -36.06
CA ALA A 620 22.34 -5.57 -34.83
C ALA A 620 22.15 -7.10 -34.92
N TRP A 621 23.24 -7.87 -34.81
CA TRP A 621 23.22 -9.32 -34.63
C TRP A 621 23.50 -9.59 -33.16
N GLU A 622 22.59 -10.26 -32.43
CA GLU A 622 22.77 -10.53 -31.01
C GLU A 622 22.70 -12.04 -30.74
N PHE A 623 23.87 -12.63 -30.48
CA PHE A 623 23.99 -13.98 -29.91
C PHE A 623 24.03 -13.83 -28.39
N SER A 624 23.00 -14.29 -27.67
CA SER A 624 23.03 -14.32 -26.20
C SER A 624 23.05 -15.77 -25.68
N GLY A 625 24.15 -16.15 -25.03
CA GLY A 625 24.21 -17.34 -24.19
C GLY A 625 23.99 -16.94 -22.73
N ASN A 626 22.97 -17.46 -22.02
CA ASN A 626 22.93 -17.32 -20.55
C ASN A 626 23.61 -18.51 -19.87
N ALA A 627 24.49 -18.16 -18.93
CA ALA A 627 24.64 -18.89 -17.68
C ALA A 627 24.22 -17.96 -16.52
N ASN A 628 23.29 -18.38 -15.66
CA ASN A 628 22.87 -17.62 -14.49
C ASN A 628 23.24 -18.36 -13.20
N ALA A 629 24.00 -17.69 -12.35
CA ALA A 629 24.00 -17.95 -10.91
C ALA A 629 23.99 -16.59 -10.19
N SER A 630 22.94 -16.29 -9.44
CA SER A 630 22.94 -15.13 -8.55
C SER A 630 22.45 -15.50 -7.16
N THR A 631 23.30 -15.24 -6.18
CA THR A 631 22.97 -15.34 -4.76
C THR A 631 23.14 -13.96 -4.16
N GLY A 632 22.15 -13.54 -3.39
CA GLY A 632 22.09 -12.23 -2.78
C GLY A 632 21.61 -12.35 -1.35
N LYS A 633 22.33 -11.76 -0.41
CA LYS A 633 21.85 -11.55 0.96
C LYS A 633 22.09 -10.09 1.33
N ALA A 634 21.11 -9.45 1.94
CA ALA A 634 21.30 -8.19 2.63
C ALA A 634 20.61 -8.26 3.99
N THR A 635 21.27 -7.70 4.99
CA THR A 635 20.73 -7.50 6.33
C THR A 635 21.12 -6.12 6.80
N GLY A 636 20.21 -5.36 7.39
CA GLY A 636 20.49 -4.06 7.97
C GLY A 636 19.76 -3.85 9.27
N LYS A 637 20.43 -3.25 10.25
CA LYS A 637 19.81 -2.61 11.41
C LYS A 637 20.29 -1.18 11.53
N GLN A 638 19.37 -0.23 11.60
CA GLN A 638 19.69 1.18 11.60
C GLN A 638 18.65 1.97 12.40
N VAL A 639 19.11 2.86 13.28
CA VAL A 639 18.25 3.92 13.82
C VAL A 639 17.99 4.94 12.72
N ASN A 640 16.78 4.95 12.16
CA ASN A 640 16.41 5.93 11.15
C ASN A 640 16.07 7.27 11.77
N GLU A 641 15.40 7.24 12.92
CA GLU A 641 15.01 8.42 13.68
C GLU A 641 15.47 8.30 15.14
N GLN A 642 16.17 9.33 15.62
CA GLN A 642 16.73 9.34 16.97
C GLN A 642 15.71 9.84 17.97
N ALA A 643 15.47 9.05 19.03
CA ALA A 643 14.67 9.49 20.16
C ALA A 643 15.43 10.58 20.95
N GLY A 644 14.69 11.57 21.45
CA GLY A 644 15.32 12.64 22.21
C GLY A 644 14.46 13.84 22.53
N LEU A 645 15.01 14.69 23.39
CA LEU A 645 14.53 16.01 23.75
C LEU A 645 15.41 17.04 23.02
N PHE A 646 14.84 17.74 22.04
CA PHE A 646 15.52 18.70 21.17
C PHE A 646 14.97 20.11 21.41
N ALA A 647 15.64 20.86 22.26
CA ALA A 647 15.36 22.27 22.49
C ALA A 647 16.00 23.17 21.42
N GLU A 648 15.46 24.36 21.19
CA GLU A 648 16.07 25.39 20.34
C GLU A 648 16.71 26.45 21.24
N GLU A 649 16.55 27.73 20.92
CA GLU A 649 17.18 28.85 21.63
C GLU A 649 16.73 28.98 23.09
N GLY A 650 15.51 28.52 23.37
CA GLY A 650 14.93 28.48 24.69
C GLY A 650 15.52 27.43 25.63
N GLY A 651 16.35 26.50 25.16
CA GLY A 651 17.08 25.55 26.00
C GLY A 651 16.22 24.45 26.65
N TYR A 652 16.91 23.48 27.26
CA TYR A 652 16.27 22.43 28.07
C TYR A 652 16.48 22.69 29.56
N HIS A 653 15.47 22.39 30.38
CA HIS A 653 15.51 22.50 31.83
C HIS A 653 14.95 21.19 32.41
N ILE A 654 15.85 20.26 32.75
CA ILE A 654 15.49 18.90 33.13
C ILE A 654 15.91 18.63 34.57
N ASN A 655 14.97 18.20 35.38
CA ASN A 655 15.18 17.68 36.73
C ASN A 655 14.65 16.24 36.80
N ALA A 656 15.52 15.28 37.09
CA ALA A 656 15.17 13.86 37.19
C ALA A 656 15.99 13.16 38.30
N ASP A 657 15.51 12.04 38.84
CA ASP A 657 16.32 11.24 39.79
C ASP A 657 17.56 10.68 39.10
N ASN A 658 17.39 9.86 38.07
CA ASN A 658 18.47 9.36 37.21
C ASN A 658 18.10 9.55 35.73
N VAL A 659 19.12 9.70 34.87
CA VAL A 659 18.96 9.85 33.43
C VAL A 659 19.72 8.75 32.70
N HIS A 660 19.03 8.05 31.80
CA HIS A 660 19.61 7.03 30.96
C HIS A 660 19.34 7.30 29.47
N LEU A 661 20.41 7.30 28.67
CA LEU A 661 20.34 7.52 27.21
C LEU A 661 20.87 6.29 26.46
N GLU A 662 20.01 5.58 25.74
CA GLU A 662 20.40 4.48 24.83
C GLU A 662 20.23 4.95 23.38
N GLY A 663 21.33 5.40 22.78
CA GLY A 663 21.30 6.11 21.50
C GLY A 663 20.41 7.36 21.49
N GLY A 664 19.88 7.78 22.65
CA GLY A 664 18.99 8.92 22.81
C GLY A 664 19.73 10.25 22.91
N ALA A 665 19.03 11.36 22.65
CA ALA A 665 19.61 12.69 22.68
C ALA A 665 18.87 13.64 23.65
N ILE A 666 19.62 14.47 24.37
CA ILE A 666 19.14 15.69 25.02
C ILE A 666 19.96 16.82 24.42
N ALA A 667 19.37 17.60 23.53
CA ALA A 667 20.08 18.58 22.73
C ALA A 667 19.43 19.95 22.78
N SER A 668 20.26 21.00 22.61
CA SER A 668 19.80 22.38 22.46
C SER A 668 20.66 23.13 21.44
N THR A 669 20.11 24.18 20.80
CA THR A 669 20.92 25.15 20.05
C THR A 669 21.55 26.22 20.95
N ASN A 670 21.11 26.34 22.21
CA ASN A 670 21.61 27.30 23.19
C ASN A 670 22.10 26.60 24.49
N PRO A 671 23.39 26.18 24.53
CA PRO A 671 24.02 25.60 25.70
C PRO A 671 23.93 26.45 26.97
N ASN A 672 23.97 27.79 26.84
CA ASN A 672 23.99 28.70 27.99
C ASN A 672 22.64 28.78 28.70
N ASN A 673 21.55 28.39 28.04
CA ASN A 673 20.22 28.32 28.61
C ASN A 673 19.75 26.87 28.84
N SER A 674 20.70 25.93 28.93
CA SER A 674 20.40 24.51 29.08
C SER A 674 20.93 23.98 30.41
N GLU A 675 20.05 23.33 31.17
CA GLU A 675 20.33 22.81 32.51
C GLU A 675 19.80 21.37 32.68
N LEU A 676 20.68 20.49 33.16
CA LEU A 676 20.36 19.11 33.53
C LEU A 676 20.73 18.87 34.99
N THR A 677 19.74 18.60 35.84
CA THR A 677 19.92 18.29 37.25
C THR A 677 19.50 16.85 37.53
N THR A 678 20.44 16.01 37.99
CA THR A 678 20.18 14.58 38.25
C THR A 678 21.12 14.01 39.33
N ASN A 679 20.81 12.83 39.89
CA ASN A 679 21.77 12.10 40.72
C ASN A 679 22.79 11.35 39.87
N LYS A 680 22.35 10.70 38.78
CA LYS A 680 23.20 9.88 37.92
C LYS A 680 22.83 10.02 36.45
N LEU A 681 23.84 10.17 35.60
CA LEU A 681 23.72 10.06 34.14
C LEU A 681 24.42 8.79 33.65
N THR A 682 23.71 7.94 32.91
CA THR A 682 24.26 6.78 32.19
C THR A 682 23.93 6.88 30.71
N PHE A 683 24.82 6.38 29.85
CA PHE A 683 24.60 6.44 28.41
C PHE A 683 25.28 5.30 27.69
N GLU A 684 24.68 4.88 26.57
CA GLU A 684 25.22 3.89 25.66
C GLU A 684 24.86 4.22 24.21
N ASN A 685 25.72 3.78 23.29
CA ASN A 685 25.52 4.00 21.86
C ASN A 685 24.87 2.77 21.24
N ILE A 686 24.03 2.98 20.23
CA ILE A 686 23.46 1.90 19.42
C ILE A 686 24.35 1.67 18.21
N ASN A 687 24.82 0.44 18.03
CA ASN A 687 25.63 0.06 16.86
C ASN A 687 24.71 -0.31 15.69
N ASN A 688 24.78 0.47 14.62
CA ASN A 688 24.09 0.18 13.37
C ASN A 688 24.98 -0.64 12.45
N ASN A 689 24.36 -1.50 11.65
CA ASN A 689 25.08 -2.32 10.69
C ASN A 689 24.28 -2.52 9.40
N ALA A 690 24.97 -2.48 8.28
CA ALA A 690 24.45 -2.88 6.98
C ALA A 690 25.44 -3.84 6.34
N ASN A 691 25.00 -5.05 6.06
CA ASN A 691 25.82 -6.07 5.42
C ASN A 691 25.09 -6.51 4.16
N TYR A 692 25.77 -6.43 3.01
CA TYR A 692 25.25 -6.96 1.76
C TYR A 692 26.29 -7.82 1.08
N GLY A 693 25.82 -8.86 0.41
CA GLY A 693 26.64 -9.73 -0.41
C GLY A 693 25.85 -10.12 -1.64
N ALA A 694 26.35 -9.72 -2.81
CA ALA A 694 25.85 -10.12 -4.11
C ALA A 694 26.97 -10.86 -4.84
N THR A 695 26.68 -12.09 -5.25
CA THR A 695 27.53 -12.81 -6.18
C THR A 695 26.70 -13.05 -7.42
N SER A 696 27.15 -12.51 -8.55
CA SER A 696 26.65 -12.85 -9.87
C SER A 696 27.73 -13.61 -10.64
N GLY A 697 27.35 -14.72 -11.26
CA GLY A 697 28.16 -15.46 -12.21
C GLY A 697 27.59 -15.27 -13.60
N ALA A 698 28.45 -14.91 -14.56
CA ALA A 698 28.13 -14.87 -15.97
C ALA A 698 29.13 -15.73 -16.75
N ILE A 699 28.65 -16.47 -17.76
CA ILE A 699 29.49 -17.12 -18.76
C ILE A 699 28.96 -16.71 -20.13
N SER A 700 29.61 -15.74 -20.77
CA SER A 700 29.43 -15.41 -22.18
C SER A 700 30.31 -16.31 -23.05
N GLY A 701 29.69 -17.25 -23.78
CA GLY A 701 30.38 -18.07 -24.77
C GLY A 701 30.27 -17.47 -26.17
N GLY A 702 31.39 -17.32 -26.88
CA GLY A 702 31.45 -17.02 -28.31
C GLY A 702 32.60 -17.83 -28.93
N TYR A 703 32.31 -18.63 -29.96
CA TYR A 703 33.30 -19.45 -30.67
C TYR A 703 33.64 -18.74 -31.99
N SER A 704 34.87 -18.26 -32.16
CA SER A 704 35.40 -17.83 -33.46
C SER A 704 36.58 -18.72 -33.85
N GLN A 705 36.42 -19.50 -34.92
CA GLN A 705 37.51 -20.23 -35.54
C GLN A 705 38.42 -19.20 -36.24
N SER A 706 39.70 -19.15 -35.84
CA SER A 706 40.80 -18.25 -36.29
C SER A 706 41.11 -17.06 -35.37
N GLY A 707 42.16 -17.22 -34.54
CA GLY A 707 42.91 -16.11 -33.92
C GLY A 707 42.39 -15.61 -32.57
N THR A 708 43.12 -15.91 -31.50
CA THR A 708 42.89 -15.58 -30.08
C THR A 708 42.34 -14.18 -29.76
N SER A 709 41.11 -14.11 -29.20
CA SER A 709 40.78 -13.23 -28.06
C SER A 709 39.63 -13.85 -27.24
N VAL A 710 39.93 -14.25 -26.00
CA VAL A 710 38.98 -14.80 -25.03
C VAL A 710 38.66 -13.67 -24.06
N ASN A 711 37.42 -13.18 -24.01
CA ASN A 711 36.98 -12.32 -22.90
C ASN A 711 35.96 -13.09 -22.05
N PRO A 712 36.41 -13.80 -21.00
CA PRO A 712 35.50 -14.37 -20.02
C PRO A 712 34.81 -13.25 -19.25
N SER A 713 33.48 -13.26 -19.18
CA SER A 713 32.75 -12.49 -18.18
C SER A 713 33.20 -12.98 -16.78
N LEU A 714 33.83 -12.10 -16.01
CA LEU A 714 34.31 -12.43 -14.67
C LEU A 714 33.13 -12.56 -13.69
N PRO A 715 33.09 -13.58 -12.82
CA PRO A 715 32.13 -13.60 -11.73
C PRO A 715 32.30 -12.34 -10.88
N MET A 716 31.28 -11.50 -10.83
CA MET A 716 31.28 -10.28 -10.02
C MET A 716 30.77 -10.63 -8.64
N HIS A 717 31.67 -10.52 -7.68
CA HIS A 717 31.35 -10.59 -6.27
C HIS A 717 31.49 -9.19 -5.67
N GLU A 718 30.40 -8.66 -5.16
CA GLU A 718 30.41 -7.42 -4.39
C GLU A 718 29.80 -7.72 -3.04
N GLN A 719 30.60 -7.48 -2.02
CA GLN A 719 30.18 -7.58 -0.63
C GLN A 719 30.67 -6.31 0.06
N GLY A 720 29.79 -5.75 0.87
CA GLY A 720 30.05 -4.53 1.61
C GLY A 720 29.47 -4.68 2.99
N GLU A 721 30.24 -4.21 3.97
CA GLU A 721 29.82 -4.07 5.34
C GLU A 721 30.04 -2.61 5.71
N ASP A 722 29.00 -1.97 6.22
CA ASP A 722 29.07 -0.65 6.79
C ASP A 722 28.55 -0.71 8.22
N SER A 723 29.19 0.04 9.11
CA SER A 723 28.81 0.11 10.51
C SER A 723 28.96 1.54 10.99
N THR A 724 27.89 2.06 11.57
CA THR A 724 27.89 3.36 12.22
C THR A 724 27.38 3.19 13.65
N ALA A 725 27.41 4.26 14.42
CA ALA A 725 26.80 4.27 15.74
C ALA A 725 25.84 5.46 15.83
N THR A 726 24.65 5.21 16.37
CA THR A 726 23.79 6.27 16.91
C THR A 726 24.27 6.52 18.33
N LYS A 727 24.85 7.69 18.54
CA LYS A 727 25.50 8.05 19.79
C LYS A 727 24.49 8.67 20.74
N ALA A 728 24.53 8.22 21.99
CA ALA A 728 23.90 8.98 23.06
C ALA A 728 24.51 10.38 23.11
N THR A 729 23.66 11.42 23.07
CA THR A 729 24.10 12.80 22.84
C THR A 729 23.54 13.73 23.90
N LEU A 730 24.41 14.55 24.48
CA LEU A 730 24.04 15.62 25.41
C LEU A 730 24.73 16.90 24.97
N THR A 731 23.96 17.93 24.60
CA THR A 731 24.53 19.25 24.35
C THR A 731 25.11 19.81 25.64
N GLU A 732 26.23 20.55 25.55
CA GLU A 732 26.81 21.28 26.68
C GLU A 732 25.78 22.16 27.38
N GLY A 733 25.97 22.36 28.68
CA GLY A 733 25.08 23.14 29.52
C GLY A 733 25.50 23.06 30.97
N LYS A 734 24.67 23.60 31.86
CA LYS A 734 24.85 23.44 33.30
C LYS A 734 24.41 22.03 33.72
N ILE A 735 25.35 21.17 34.09
CA ILE A 735 25.06 19.79 34.47
C ILE A 735 25.38 19.59 35.95
N THR A 736 24.35 19.39 36.76
CA THR A 736 24.45 19.13 38.20
C THR A 736 24.22 17.65 38.46
N LEU A 737 25.23 16.97 39.01
CA LEU A 737 25.17 15.57 39.46
C LEU A 737 25.05 15.48 40.98
N ASN A 738 24.65 14.30 41.50
CA ASN A 738 24.49 14.05 42.94
C ASN A 738 23.55 15.06 43.63
N LYS A 739 22.48 15.48 42.93
CA LYS A 739 21.59 16.58 43.35
C LYS A 739 21.05 16.46 44.78
N ASP A 740 20.82 15.25 45.28
CA ASP A 740 20.22 15.02 46.62
C ASP A 740 21.25 14.76 47.73
N SER A 741 22.54 14.82 47.42
CA SER A 741 23.62 14.61 48.41
C SER A 741 24.63 15.76 48.41
N GLN A 742 25.69 15.68 47.62
CA GLN A 742 26.68 16.75 47.44
C GLN A 742 26.72 17.17 45.97
N PRO A 743 25.92 18.19 45.57
CA PRO A 743 25.83 18.63 44.19
C PRO A 743 27.19 18.95 43.59
N THR A 744 27.46 18.40 42.41
CA THR A 744 28.71 18.63 41.68
C THR A 744 28.37 19.10 40.27
N GLU A 745 28.90 20.27 39.89
CA GLU A 745 28.78 20.80 38.53
C GLU A 745 29.83 20.16 37.62
N THR A 746 29.42 19.81 36.40
CA THR A 746 30.29 19.21 35.37
C THR A 746 29.87 19.67 33.97
N THR A 747 30.56 19.17 32.94
CA THR A 747 30.27 19.43 31.52
C THR A 747 29.97 18.11 30.81
N ALA A 748 29.28 18.16 29.67
CA ALA A 748 28.95 16.96 28.91
C ALA A 748 30.23 16.29 28.40
N ALA A 749 31.18 17.08 27.90
CA ALA A 749 32.49 16.60 27.49
C ALA A 749 33.27 15.89 28.63
N ALA A 750 33.22 16.41 29.86
CA ALA A 750 33.90 15.78 31.00
C ALA A 750 33.30 14.42 31.39
N LEU A 751 32.01 14.19 31.08
CA LEU A 751 31.33 12.91 31.29
C LEU A 751 31.59 11.89 30.15
N GLY A 752 32.24 12.31 29.07
CA GLY A 752 32.59 11.43 27.94
C GLY A 752 31.41 11.10 27.00
N ILE A 753 30.29 11.81 27.13
CA ILE A 753 29.13 11.70 26.23
C ILE A 753 29.35 12.53 24.95
N ASN A 754 28.71 12.15 23.84
CA ASN A 754 28.79 12.89 22.59
C ASN A 754 28.10 14.27 22.73
N THR A 755 28.76 15.34 22.29
CA THR A 755 28.22 16.71 22.34
C THR A 755 27.91 17.30 20.97
N ASP A 756 28.31 16.61 19.90
CA ASP A 756 28.10 17.05 18.51
C ASP A 756 26.83 16.40 17.92
N LEU A 757 25.79 17.21 17.78
CA LEU A 757 24.50 16.79 17.21
C LEU A 757 24.61 16.29 15.77
N SER A 758 25.56 16.80 14.98
CA SER A 758 25.77 16.37 13.59
C SER A 758 26.29 14.93 13.49
N GLN A 759 26.85 14.42 14.59
CA GLN A 759 27.41 13.08 14.70
C GLN A 759 26.52 12.14 15.53
N ALA A 760 25.35 12.62 15.98
CA ALA A 760 24.47 11.91 16.91
C ALA A 760 23.81 10.68 16.27
N ASN A 761 23.32 10.81 15.03
CA ASN A 761 22.70 9.70 14.31
C ASN A 761 23.28 9.56 12.88
N LYS A 762 24.51 9.06 12.78
CA LYS A 762 25.07 8.71 11.46
C LYS A 762 24.38 7.48 10.93
N GLN A 763 23.72 7.62 9.79
CA GLN A 763 23.14 6.48 9.10
C GLN A 763 24.20 5.69 8.32
N VAL A 764 24.14 4.37 8.39
CA VAL A 764 24.85 3.51 7.43
C VAL A 764 24.42 3.87 6.01
N GLU A 765 25.30 3.70 5.03
CA GLU A 765 24.86 3.70 3.62
C GLU A 765 23.72 2.68 3.49
N GLN A 766 22.54 3.12 3.02
CA GLN A 766 21.38 2.23 2.91
C GLN A 766 21.80 0.93 2.21
N PRO A 767 21.47 -0.26 2.75
CA PRO A 767 21.89 -1.51 2.15
C PRO A 767 21.38 -1.53 0.71
N LYS A 768 22.30 -1.48 -0.26
CA LYS A 768 21.98 -1.44 -1.68
C LYS A 768 20.96 -2.53 -1.98
N ASP A 769 19.83 -2.19 -2.59
CA ASP A 769 18.83 -3.20 -2.96
C ASP A 769 19.54 -4.27 -3.78
N VAL A 770 19.68 -5.47 -3.22
CA VAL A 770 20.45 -6.54 -3.83
C VAL A 770 19.85 -6.92 -5.18
N ASN A 771 18.55 -6.67 -5.40
CA ASN A 771 17.94 -6.82 -6.73
C ASN A 771 18.45 -5.74 -7.71
N GLN A 772 18.55 -4.48 -7.30
CA GLN A 772 19.16 -3.43 -8.10
C GLN A 772 20.65 -3.68 -8.31
N LEU A 773 21.38 -4.15 -7.29
CA LEU A 773 22.80 -4.47 -7.40
C LEU A 773 23.01 -5.62 -8.37
N LEU A 774 22.30 -6.74 -8.20
CA LEU A 774 22.32 -7.86 -9.16
C LEU A 774 21.92 -7.41 -10.57
N LYS A 775 20.96 -6.48 -10.71
CA LYS A 775 20.57 -5.89 -12.01
C LYS A 775 21.70 -5.03 -12.60
N LYS A 776 22.38 -4.23 -11.78
CA LYS A 776 23.52 -3.38 -12.18
C LYS A 776 24.73 -4.22 -12.54
N GLN A 777 25.03 -5.30 -11.80
CA GLN A 777 26.09 -6.25 -12.12
C GLN A 777 25.82 -7.01 -13.42
N LYS A 778 24.56 -7.37 -13.70
CA LYS A 778 24.13 -7.87 -15.01
C LYS A 778 24.39 -6.84 -16.12
N MET A 779 23.95 -5.60 -15.94
CA MET A 779 24.16 -4.51 -16.92
C MET A 779 25.64 -4.20 -17.17
N ILE A 780 26.49 -4.23 -16.15
CA ILE A 780 27.94 -4.03 -16.27
C ILE A 780 28.58 -5.20 -17.03
N THR A 781 28.16 -6.43 -16.74
CA THR A 781 28.63 -7.63 -17.47
C THR A 781 28.25 -7.56 -18.95
N GLU A 782 27.02 -7.14 -19.25
CA GLU A 782 26.54 -6.90 -20.62
C GLU A 782 27.34 -5.78 -21.32
N ALA A 783 27.61 -4.66 -20.62
CA ALA A 783 28.38 -3.53 -21.14
C ALA A 783 29.86 -3.86 -21.42
N VAL A 784 30.52 -4.66 -20.57
CA VAL A 784 31.90 -5.14 -20.80
C VAL A 784 31.95 -6.04 -22.04
N GLY A 785 30.92 -6.84 -22.29
CA GLY A 785 30.74 -7.58 -23.54
C GLY A 785 30.70 -6.68 -24.77
N HIS A 786 29.93 -5.58 -24.72
CA HIS A 786 29.84 -4.62 -25.83
C HIS A 786 31.12 -3.80 -26.06
N ILE A 787 31.85 -3.41 -25.01
CA ILE A 787 33.14 -2.71 -25.12
C ILE A 787 34.21 -3.61 -25.74
N ALA A 788 34.24 -4.90 -25.37
CA ALA A 788 35.12 -5.89 -25.98
C ALA A 788 34.87 -6.04 -27.48
N THR A 789 33.59 -6.09 -27.89
CA THR A 789 33.18 -6.14 -29.31
C THR A 789 33.52 -4.84 -30.06
N ALA A 790 33.44 -3.68 -29.41
CA ALA A 790 33.83 -2.40 -30.00
C ALA A 790 35.35 -2.29 -30.20
N ALA A 791 36.15 -2.77 -29.25
CA ALA A 791 37.62 -2.82 -29.37
C ALA A 791 38.09 -3.80 -30.45
N THR A 792 37.46 -4.98 -30.56
CA THR A 792 37.76 -5.95 -31.64
C THR A 792 37.30 -5.46 -33.01
N ASN A 793 36.17 -4.76 -33.11
CA ASN A 793 35.73 -4.15 -34.36
C ASN A 793 36.63 -2.97 -34.78
N PHE A 794 37.17 -2.20 -33.83
CA PHE A 794 38.15 -1.15 -34.11
C PHE A 794 39.48 -1.74 -34.57
N SER A 795 39.99 -2.79 -33.92
CA SER A 795 41.21 -3.48 -34.35
C SER A 795 41.03 -4.18 -35.71
N HIS A 796 39.85 -4.76 -35.98
CA HIS A 796 39.56 -5.35 -37.30
C HIS A 796 39.43 -4.31 -38.41
N ARG A 797 38.86 -3.13 -38.14
CA ARG A 797 38.83 -2.04 -39.12
C ARG A 797 40.25 -1.53 -39.41
N GLN A 798 41.06 -1.29 -38.37
CA GLN A 798 42.43 -0.84 -38.54
C GLN A 798 43.31 -1.88 -39.25
N ALA A 799 43.12 -3.17 -38.96
CA ALA A 799 43.79 -4.25 -39.69
C ALA A 799 43.35 -4.34 -41.15
N LYS A 800 42.07 -4.08 -41.46
CA LYS A 800 41.53 -4.10 -42.81
C LYS A 800 41.95 -2.86 -43.62
N ASP A 801 42.04 -1.69 -42.98
CA ASP A 801 42.55 -0.46 -43.57
C ASP A 801 44.05 -0.60 -43.90
N LEU A 802 44.85 -1.25 -43.02
CA LEU A 802 46.24 -1.60 -43.28
C LEU A 802 46.40 -2.67 -44.37
N GLU A 803 45.45 -3.61 -44.50
CA GLU A 803 45.44 -4.62 -45.56
C GLU A 803 45.04 -4.03 -46.93
N GLU A 804 44.18 -3.00 -46.94
CA GLU A 804 43.82 -2.22 -48.13
C GLU A 804 44.96 -1.29 -48.55
N GLU A 805 45.62 -0.59 -47.62
CA GLU A 805 46.84 0.21 -47.90
C GLU A 805 47.99 -0.68 -48.42
N ALA A 806 48.18 -1.88 -47.88
CA ALA A 806 49.16 -2.83 -48.37
C ALA A 806 48.85 -3.32 -49.80
N LYS A 807 47.57 -3.59 -50.11
CA LYS A 807 47.11 -3.98 -51.46
C LYS A 807 47.14 -2.82 -52.46
N GLU A 808 47.00 -1.58 -52.03
CA GLU A 808 47.17 -0.39 -52.88
C GLU A 808 48.65 -0.08 -53.14
N ALA A 809 49.53 -0.25 -52.16
CA ALA A 809 50.98 -0.13 -52.33
C ALA A 809 51.55 -1.24 -53.25
N GLU A 810 51.01 -2.46 -53.18
CA GLU A 810 51.38 -3.57 -54.06
C GLU A 810 50.88 -3.36 -55.51
N LYS A 811 49.77 -2.62 -55.71
CA LYS A 811 49.27 -2.23 -57.04
C LYS A 811 49.96 -1.00 -57.64
N ALA A 812 50.59 -0.16 -56.83
CA ALA A 812 51.37 1.00 -57.28
C ALA A 812 52.84 0.66 -57.58
N GLY A 813 53.27 -0.58 -57.32
CA GLY A 813 54.67 -1.03 -57.38
C GLY A 813 55.09 -1.81 -58.64
N ASP A 814 54.25 -1.93 -59.67
CA ASP A 814 54.63 -2.54 -60.96
C ASP A 814 54.59 -1.48 -62.08
N TYR A 815 55.76 -0.88 -62.33
CA TYR A 815 56.22 -0.38 -63.63
C TYR A 815 57.64 -0.87 -63.86
#